data_AF-S9VZ69-F1
#
_entry.id   AF-S9VZ69-F1
#
_cell.length_a   1.000
_cell.length_b   1.000
_cell.length_c   1.000
_cell.angle_alpha   90.00
_cell.angle_beta   90.00
_cell.angle_gamma   90.00
#
_symmetry.space_group_name_H-M   'P 1'
#
loop_
_entity.id
_entity.type
_entity.pdbx_description
1 polymer ?
#
loop_
_entity_poly.entity_id
_entity_poly.type
_entity_poly.pdbx_seq_one_letter_code
_entity_poly.pdbx_strand_id
1 'polypeptide(L)'
;MDSYVLSFSVPDPSFPPSEETALYASKCNFYGKNPYESIRKAAELRCTEVQSLYPVTVNLHAKHKTPDISVSRNEIVIVIAGAYESVYSAKIYILQSLPKLITSRILLDEPLETLLFDEEGFMYEDAMKHFDTISELTGAKLYLIHRSLSSGIEAEVSTGRGFSYRLNEQESFRQKHLEFTRLEFGREEEADSSYFVVFYGDYCSVEHARIKFLTLLDELRGLSVLSIPISASFQPILMGKAYYSSAGLKATETMNMYTLPFFSDMLPRLQNMPELNSSRLIVTGESESLKRLEEAFYYAEEHLKVFTHIMELSFTKLIEFLTNEIDELRLIMEENSSFIRFPDYFKEGKGSCTENSHIKIYSSTLVNAERTALRLSKLSSKYVEGRTKFDVHDSEEFLRKRGSWKDLAFLEKNTYSSKSSSATSLVSSSTEGNSASLQSPGKLLVPPTEYMLQLAIITMASGVEMLLKSNEITYLGQENTTPIAMEKASKVFHKFGSSQWHQILLDAPAKDLDFISGKKNGKLDKVKQQCKFNYHNGDIIFCPMSSTIFTVDIYGDELERVIKGMNTMLLEFPSEMHFFIPEEIHKKLIGFRGEQIQRVTKLYNSYIEFSTTPFDCYGHNVLIRTPSKFSENLWAVRSLFVKTAEGLGYGVPKYLYAV
;
A
#
# COMPACT_ATOMS: atom_id res chain seq x y z
N MET A 1 -3.42 -32.23 15.60
CA MET A 1 -3.78 -31.32 14.50
C MET A 1 -2.90 -30.11 14.66
N ASP A 2 -2.22 -29.67 13.61
CA ASP A 2 -1.39 -28.46 13.66
C ASP A 2 -2.31 -27.26 13.92
N SER A 3 -2.30 -26.76 15.15
CA SER A 3 -3.03 -25.56 15.53
C SER A 3 -2.21 -24.33 15.16
N TYR A 4 -2.79 -23.41 14.41
CA TYR A 4 -2.22 -22.12 14.06
C TYR A 4 -2.80 -21.06 14.98
N VAL A 5 -1.99 -20.08 15.36
CA VAL A 5 -2.43 -18.88 16.09
C VAL A 5 -2.00 -17.64 15.33
N LEU A 6 -2.97 -16.92 14.79
CA LEU A 6 -2.78 -15.68 14.05
C LEU A 6 -3.16 -14.49 14.93
N SER A 7 -2.28 -13.49 15.01
CA SER A 7 -2.49 -12.23 15.73
C SER A 7 -2.31 -11.06 14.76
N PHE A 8 -3.34 -10.23 14.62
CA PHE A 8 -3.32 -9.06 13.72
C PHE A 8 -4.04 -7.87 14.36
N SER A 9 -3.67 -6.66 13.94
CA SER A 9 -4.30 -5.42 14.40
C SER A 9 -5.46 -4.99 13.51
N VAL A 10 -6.48 -4.40 14.12
CA VAL A 10 -7.52 -3.64 13.41
C VAL A 10 -7.04 -2.20 13.29
N PRO A 11 -7.11 -1.56 12.11
CA PRO A 11 -6.73 -0.16 11.96
C PRO A 11 -7.55 0.75 12.89
N ASP A 12 -6.88 1.65 13.61
CA ASP A 12 -7.54 2.60 14.49
C ASP A 12 -8.39 3.60 13.67
N PRO A 13 -9.62 3.93 14.12
CA PRO A 13 -10.47 4.87 13.40
C PRO A 13 -10.00 6.31 13.57
N SER A 14 -10.19 7.15 12.54
CA SER A 14 -10.07 8.59 12.72
C SER A 14 -11.18 9.14 13.62
N PHE A 15 -10.88 10.22 14.34
CA PHE A 15 -11.87 10.95 15.13
C PHE A 15 -12.46 12.10 14.33
N PRO A 16 -13.77 12.36 14.47
CA PRO A 16 -14.37 13.55 13.90
C PRO A 16 -13.91 14.80 14.67
N PRO A 17 -13.89 15.98 14.02
CA PRO A 17 -13.73 17.25 14.71
C PRO A 17 -14.79 17.44 15.82
N SER A 18 -14.46 18.21 16.85
CA SER A 18 -15.44 18.59 17.88
C SER A 18 -16.51 19.50 17.27
N GLU A 19 -17.78 19.22 17.56
CA GLU A 19 -18.90 20.07 17.13
C GLU A 19 -18.78 21.50 17.71
N GLU A 20 -18.11 21.67 18.85
CA GLU A 20 -17.87 22.99 19.46
C GLU A 20 -16.85 23.83 18.68
N THR A 21 -15.96 23.18 17.93
CA THR A 21 -14.94 23.83 17.09
C THR A 21 -15.41 24.07 15.66
N ALA A 22 -16.56 23.51 15.28
CA ALA A 22 -17.11 23.62 13.93
C ALA A 22 -18.14 24.74 13.86
N LEU A 23 -18.07 25.56 12.81
CA LEU A 23 -19.09 26.55 12.49
C LEU A 23 -20.38 25.91 12.00
N TYR A 24 -20.25 24.77 11.33
CA TYR A 24 -21.36 23.97 10.85
C TYR A 24 -21.01 22.49 10.95
N ALA A 25 -22.00 21.66 11.30
CA ALA A 25 -21.92 20.21 11.23
C ALA A 25 -23.21 19.67 10.58
N SER A 26 -23.07 18.88 9.53
CA SER A 26 -24.23 18.30 8.84
C SER A 26 -24.95 17.29 9.71
N LYS A 27 -26.25 17.13 9.45
CA LYS A 27 -27.07 16.13 10.13
C LYS A 27 -26.75 14.74 9.58
N CYS A 28 -26.01 13.96 10.36
CA CYS A 28 -25.66 12.57 10.01
C CYS A 28 -25.73 11.67 11.24
N ASN A 29 -26.62 10.68 11.19
CA ASN A 29 -26.90 9.78 12.32
C ASN A 29 -26.21 8.41 12.20
N PHE A 30 -25.35 8.22 11.20
CA PHE A 30 -24.69 6.93 10.95
C PHE A 30 -23.50 6.67 11.89
N TYR A 31 -22.92 7.71 12.50
CA TYR A 31 -21.72 7.58 13.33
C TYR A 31 -22.02 7.88 14.80
N GLY A 32 -21.49 7.03 15.69
CA GLY A 32 -21.57 7.24 17.13
C GLY A 32 -20.63 8.33 17.64
N LYS A 33 -20.88 8.84 18.85
CA LYS A 33 -20.03 9.86 19.50
C LYS A 33 -18.59 9.41 19.77
N ASN A 34 -18.36 8.10 19.92
CA ASN A 34 -17.04 7.53 20.15
C ASN A 34 -16.73 6.49 19.07
N PRO A 35 -15.94 6.82 18.04
CA PRO A 35 -15.68 5.93 16.93
C PRO A 35 -14.88 4.69 17.34
N TYR A 36 -13.91 4.86 18.25
CA TYR A 36 -13.16 3.75 18.82
C TYR A 36 -14.07 2.70 19.46
N GLU A 37 -14.98 3.14 20.34
CA GLU A 37 -15.92 2.23 21.01
C GLU A 37 -16.88 1.55 20.00
N SER A 38 -17.25 2.26 18.94
CA SER A 38 -18.12 1.74 17.89
C SER A 38 -17.43 0.65 17.08
N ILE A 39 -16.19 0.87 16.66
CA ILE A 39 -15.37 -0.13 15.95
C ILE A 39 -15.05 -1.32 16.86
N ARG A 40 -14.74 -1.07 18.14
CA ARG A 40 -14.53 -2.14 19.11
C ARG A 40 -15.75 -3.05 19.24
N LYS A 41 -16.94 -2.49 19.45
CA LYS A 41 -18.18 -3.27 19.54
C LYS A 41 -18.50 -4.02 18.25
N ALA A 42 -18.27 -3.39 17.11
CA ALA A 42 -18.41 -4.06 15.82
C ALA A 42 -17.44 -5.25 15.70
N ALA A 43 -16.18 -5.07 16.11
CA ALA A 43 -15.18 -6.13 16.11
C ALA A 43 -15.55 -7.28 17.06
N GLU A 44 -16.04 -6.98 18.27
CA GLU A 44 -16.54 -7.99 19.23
C GLU A 44 -17.71 -8.80 18.64
N LEU A 45 -18.65 -8.14 17.96
CA LEU A 45 -19.76 -8.80 17.27
C LEU A 45 -19.24 -9.73 16.15
N ARG A 46 -18.36 -9.24 15.28
CA ARG A 46 -17.80 -10.03 14.18
C ARG A 46 -16.96 -11.20 14.67
N CYS A 47 -16.22 -11.04 15.76
CA CYS A 47 -15.50 -12.14 16.40
C CYS A 47 -16.46 -13.27 16.83
N THR A 48 -17.62 -12.91 17.38
CA THR A 48 -18.65 -13.86 17.81
C THR A 48 -19.29 -14.58 16.62
N GLU A 49 -19.62 -13.84 15.55
CA GLU A 49 -20.15 -14.41 14.32
C GLU A 49 -19.17 -15.40 13.67
N VAL A 50 -17.89 -15.05 13.60
CA VAL A 50 -16.82 -15.90 13.04
C VAL A 50 -16.68 -17.22 13.78
N GLN A 51 -16.78 -17.22 15.12
CA GLN A 51 -16.76 -18.45 15.92
C GLN A 51 -17.93 -19.39 15.61
N SER A 52 -19.06 -18.85 15.11
CA SER A 52 -20.20 -19.67 14.67
C SER A 52 -20.02 -20.21 13.25
N LEU A 53 -19.27 -19.51 12.39
CA LEU A 53 -19.08 -19.84 10.98
C LEU A 53 -17.88 -20.79 10.75
N TYR A 54 -16.83 -20.67 11.57
CA TYR A 54 -15.58 -21.39 11.40
C TYR A 54 -15.16 -22.08 12.70
N PRO A 55 -14.51 -23.25 12.64
CA PRO A 55 -14.03 -23.98 13.82
C PRO A 55 -12.76 -23.33 14.40
N VAL A 56 -12.89 -22.11 14.92
CA VAL A 56 -11.79 -21.27 15.44
C VAL A 56 -12.12 -20.72 16.82
N THR A 57 -11.09 -20.49 17.62
CA THR A 57 -11.17 -19.68 18.85
C THR A 57 -10.73 -18.26 18.53
N VAL A 58 -11.49 -17.26 18.94
CA VAL A 58 -11.19 -15.85 18.65
C VAL A 58 -11.16 -15.05 19.95
N ASN A 59 -10.08 -14.31 20.19
CA ASN A 59 -9.93 -13.41 21.33
C ASN A 59 -9.67 -11.99 20.85
N LEU A 60 -10.47 -11.04 21.34
CA LEU A 60 -10.25 -9.61 21.09
C LEU A 60 -9.52 -9.00 22.30
N HIS A 61 -8.42 -8.31 22.01
CA HIS A 61 -7.62 -7.57 22.98
C HIS A 61 -7.70 -6.08 22.65
N ALA A 62 -8.13 -5.28 23.61
CA ALA A 62 -8.24 -3.83 23.48
C ALA A 62 -7.54 -3.14 24.66
N LYS A 63 -6.90 -1.99 24.41
CA LYS A 63 -6.28 -1.19 25.48
C LYS A 63 -7.35 -0.49 26.32
N HIS A 64 -7.11 -0.40 27.64
CA HIS A 64 -7.93 0.43 28.52
C HIS A 64 -7.55 1.90 28.33
N LYS A 65 -8.52 2.76 27.98
CA LYS A 65 -8.32 4.19 27.70
C LYS A 65 -7.60 4.94 28.83
N THR A 66 -6.59 5.72 28.46
CA THR A 66 -6.33 7.07 29.01
C THR A 66 -6.27 8.05 27.83
N PRO A 67 -6.77 9.29 27.96
CA PRO A 67 -6.89 10.26 26.87
C PRO A 67 -5.56 10.93 26.48
N ASP A 68 -4.42 10.45 26.99
CA ASP A 68 -3.11 10.95 26.61
C ASP A 68 -2.52 10.06 25.51
N ILE A 69 -2.56 10.59 24.30
CA ILE A 69 -1.97 10.04 23.09
C ILE A 69 -0.48 9.85 23.34
N SER A 70 -0.07 8.60 23.64
CA SER A 70 1.34 8.23 23.68
C SER A 70 1.60 6.88 22.99
N VAL A 71 2.17 7.00 21.79
CA VAL A 71 3.13 6.10 21.13
C VAL A 71 2.77 4.61 21.04
N SER A 72 1.51 4.27 20.83
CA SER A 72 1.17 2.95 20.32
C SER A 72 0.15 3.04 19.19
N ARG A 73 0.50 2.51 18.02
CA ARG A 73 -0.22 2.70 16.75
C ARG A 73 -1.45 1.80 16.56
N ASN A 74 -1.67 0.82 17.43
CA ASN A 74 -2.75 -0.16 17.31
C ASN A 74 -3.38 -0.44 18.68
N GLU A 75 -4.64 -0.09 18.82
CA GLU A 75 -5.38 -0.20 20.09
C GLU A 75 -6.26 -1.44 20.18
N ILE A 76 -6.58 -2.08 19.04
CA ILE A 76 -7.39 -3.29 18.94
C ILE A 76 -6.59 -4.38 18.21
N VAL A 77 -6.41 -5.53 18.85
CA VAL A 77 -5.75 -6.71 18.28
C VAL A 77 -6.65 -7.93 18.44
N ILE A 78 -6.74 -8.73 17.39
CA ILE A 78 -7.53 -9.94 17.35
C ILE A 78 -6.59 -11.14 17.20
N VAL A 79 -6.78 -12.14 18.05
CA VAL A 79 -6.04 -13.40 18.01
C VAL A 79 -7.01 -14.53 17.65
N ILE A 80 -6.68 -15.28 16.60
CA ILE A 80 -7.49 -16.38 16.07
C ILE A 80 -6.66 -17.67 16.14
N ALA A 81 -7.21 -18.70 16.76
CA ALA A 81 -6.60 -20.02 16.85
C ALA A 81 -7.44 -21.08 16.13
N GLY A 82 -6.83 -21.93 15.30
CA GLY A 82 -7.52 -22.99 14.58
C GLY A 82 -6.70 -23.60 13.45
N ALA A 83 -7.36 -24.23 12.49
CA ALA A 83 -6.72 -24.69 11.24
C ALA A 83 -6.36 -23.50 10.35
N TYR A 84 -5.26 -23.60 9.59
CA TYR A 84 -4.73 -22.52 8.74
C TYR A 84 -5.81 -21.85 7.86
N GLU A 85 -6.55 -22.65 7.07
CA GLU A 85 -7.59 -22.12 6.18
C GLU A 85 -8.69 -21.39 6.95
N SER A 86 -9.12 -21.94 8.09
CA SER A 86 -10.17 -21.34 8.91
C SER A 86 -9.71 -20.04 9.55
N VAL A 87 -8.45 -19.96 9.99
CA VAL A 87 -7.85 -18.79 10.62
C VAL A 87 -7.76 -17.62 9.62
N TYR A 88 -7.30 -17.86 8.39
CA TYR A 88 -7.25 -16.82 7.36
C TYR A 88 -8.63 -16.43 6.83
N SER A 89 -9.54 -17.39 6.62
CA SER A 89 -10.93 -17.08 6.23
C SER A 89 -11.61 -16.20 7.28
N ALA A 90 -11.37 -16.48 8.56
CA ALA A 90 -11.84 -15.67 9.67
C ALA A 90 -11.24 -14.25 9.66
N LYS A 91 -9.92 -14.09 9.46
CA LYS A 91 -9.28 -12.76 9.32
C LYS A 91 -9.93 -11.94 8.20
N ILE A 92 -10.08 -12.52 7.01
CA ILE A 92 -10.68 -11.86 5.84
C ILE A 92 -12.08 -11.37 6.19
N TYR A 93 -12.92 -12.26 6.74
CA TYR A 93 -14.29 -11.94 7.09
C TYR A 93 -14.37 -10.76 8.07
N ILE A 94 -13.52 -10.74 9.11
CA ILE A 94 -13.50 -9.65 10.09
C ILE A 94 -13.09 -8.34 9.42
N LEU A 95 -11.97 -8.32 8.69
CA LEU A 95 -11.47 -7.09 8.07
C LEU A 95 -12.41 -6.54 6.99
N GLN A 96 -13.05 -7.41 6.21
CA GLN A 96 -14.06 -7.03 5.20
C GLN A 96 -15.41 -6.61 5.79
N SER A 97 -15.61 -6.79 7.09
CA SER A 97 -16.83 -6.40 7.79
C SER A 97 -16.67 -5.15 8.65
N LEU A 98 -15.42 -4.68 8.85
CA LEU A 98 -15.11 -3.53 9.69
C LEU A 98 -14.84 -2.29 8.82
N PRO A 99 -15.68 -1.25 8.90
CA PRO A 99 -15.48 -0.05 8.10
C PRO A 99 -14.25 0.73 8.57
N LYS A 100 -13.47 1.23 7.61
CA LYS A 100 -12.35 2.12 7.87
C LYS A 100 -12.84 3.56 7.96
N LEU A 101 -12.95 4.08 9.17
CA LEU A 101 -13.37 5.46 9.42
C LEU A 101 -12.20 6.42 9.22
N ILE A 102 -12.37 7.39 8.32
CA ILE A 102 -11.35 8.37 7.96
C ILE A 102 -11.89 9.80 8.08
N THR A 103 -10.94 10.72 8.27
CA THR A 103 -11.19 12.16 8.21
C THR A 103 -10.40 12.74 7.05
N SER A 104 -11.04 13.60 6.26
CA SER A 104 -10.46 14.20 5.07
C SER A 104 -10.82 15.69 5.01
N ARG A 105 -9.95 16.54 4.47
CA ARG A 105 -10.19 17.99 4.38
C ARG A 105 -10.07 18.54 2.96
N ILE A 106 -10.79 19.63 2.69
CA ILE A 106 -10.67 20.48 1.50
C ILE A 106 -10.55 21.93 1.97
N LEU A 107 -9.54 22.66 1.47
CA LEU A 107 -9.37 24.10 1.68
C LEU A 107 -10.26 24.85 0.69
N LEU A 108 -10.87 25.95 1.14
CA LEU A 108 -11.65 26.84 0.29
C LEU A 108 -10.78 28.03 -0.12
N ASP A 109 -10.77 28.34 -1.41
CA ASP A 109 -10.09 29.54 -1.95
C ASP A 109 -11.05 30.73 -2.03
N GLU A 110 -10.53 31.96 -1.90
CA GLU A 110 -11.28 33.24 -2.00
C GLU A 110 -11.66 33.56 -3.47
N PRO A 111 -12.64 32.84 -4.05
CA PRO A 111 -13.96 33.42 -4.31
C PRO A 111 -15.13 32.50 -3.91
N LEU A 112 -14.85 31.33 -3.34
CA LEU A 112 -15.88 30.39 -2.89
C LEU A 112 -16.47 30.80 -1.53
N GLU A 113 -15.71 31.57 -0.73
CA GLU A 113 -16.19 32.08 0.54
C GLU A 113 -17.42 32.98 0.34
N THR A 114 -17.42 33.87 -0.66
CA THR A 114 -18.57 34.76 -0.94
C THR A 114 -19.82 34.02 -1.46
N LEU A 115 -19.66 32.79 -1.96
CA LEU A 115 -20.75 31.93 -2.43
C LEU A 115 -21.37 31.11 -1.30
N LEU A 116 -20.63 30.89 -0.23
CA LEU A 116 -21.05 30.05 0.91
C LEU A 116 -21.42 30.88 2.13
N PHE A 117 -20.84 32.08 2.28
CA PHE A 117 -20.98 32.95 3.43
C PHE A 117 -21.57 34.32 3.05
N ASP A 118 -22.31 34.92 3.96
CA ASP A 118 -22.74 36.31 3.88
C ASP A 118 -21.62 37.29 4.28
N GLU A 119 -21.89 38.60 4.13
CA GLU A 119 -20.94 39.67 4.52
C GLU A 119 -20.62 39.68 6.02
N GLU A 120 -21.41 38.98 6.84
CA GLU A 120 -21.25 38.86 8.29
C GLU A 120 -20.49 37.57 8.70
N GLY A 121 -20.15 36.69 7.74
CA GLY A 121 -19.41 35.45 7.94
C GLY A 121 -20.28 34.24 8.34
N PHE A 122 -21.62 34.35 8.25
CA PHE A 122 -22.53 33.22 8.45
C PHE A 122 -22.78 32.48 7.14
N MET A 123 -22.94 31.16 7.23
CA MET A 123 -23.26 30.33 6.07
C MET A 123 -24.69 30.61 5.58
N TYR A 124 -24.88 30.71 4.26
CA TYR A 124 -26.21 30.80 3.67
C TYR A 124 -27.04 29.54 3.96
N GLU A 125 -28.35 29.72 4.21
CA GLU A 125 -29.27 28.60 4.48
C GLU A 125 -29.33 27.58 3.34
N ASP A 126 -29.25 28.05 2.10
CA ASP A 126 -29.22 27.18 0.93
C ASP A 126 -27.95 26.34 0.88
N ALA A 127 -26.80 26.91 1.25
CA ALA A 127 -25.56 26.15 1.33
C ALA A 127 -25.62 25.10 2.45
N MET A 128 -26.24 25.40 3.60
CA MET A 128 -26.46 24.43 4.68
C MET A 128 -27.34 23.27 4.19
N LYS A 129 -28.44 23.56 3.47
CA LYS A 129 -29.31 22.53 2.87
C LYS A 129 -28.56 21.64 1.88
N HIS A 130 -27.67 22.21 1.06
CA HIS A 130 -26.84 21.41 0.15
C HIS A 130 -25.88 20.49 0.92
N PHE A 131 -25.26 20.96 2.01
CA PHE A 131 -24.37 20.13 2.83
C PHE A 131 -25.12 18.99 3.51
N ASP A 132 -26.32 19.26 4.04
CA ASP A 132 -27.20 18.22 4.59
C ASP A 132 -27.61 17.21 3.50
N THR A 133 -27.97 17.69 2.30
CA THR A 133 -28.32 16.82 1.17
C THR A 133 -27.14 15.92 0.75
N ILE A 134 -25.92 16.46 0.69
CA ILE A 134 -24.71 15.67 0.43
C ILE A 134 -24.52 14.62 1.52
N SER A 135 -24.73 15.01 2.78
CA SER A 135 -24.61 14.11 3.93
C SER A 135 -25.61 12.95 3.86
N GLU A 136 -26.87 13.23 3.51
CA GLU A 136 -27.93 12.23 3.34
C GLU A 136 -27.67 11.28 2.16
N LEU A 137 -27.21 11.81 1.02
CA LEU A 137 -26.96 11.02 -0.19
C LEU A 137 -25.72 10.13 -0.08
N THR A 138 -24.71 10.56 0.67
CA THR A 138 -23.41 9.88 0.71
C THR A 138 -23.20 9.11 2.01
N GLY A 139 -23.86 9.52 3.08
CA GLY A 139 -23.68 9.00 4.44
C GLY A 139 -22.42 9.51 5.13
N ALA A 140 -21.66 10.46 4.55
CA ALA A 140 -20.56 11.13 5.26
C ALA A 140 -21.08 12.31 6.07
N LYS A 141 -20.44 12.59 7.21
CA LYS A 141 -20.69 13.81 8.00
C LYS A 141 -19.73 14.91 7.57
N LEU A 142 -20.26 16.10 7.34
CA LEU A 142 -19.49 17.27 6.88
C LEU A 142 -19.38 18.27 8.03
N TYR A 143 -18.20 18.88 8.16
CA TYR A 143 -17.93 19.96 9.11
C TYR A 143 -17.34 21.14 8.36
N LEU A 144 -17.69 22.34 8.77
CA LEU A 144 -17.05 23.58 8.33
C LEU A 144 -16.31 24.18 9.49
N ILE A 145 -15.02 24.49 9.31
CA ILE A 145 -14.15 24.99 10.37
C ILE A 145 -13.39 26.20 9.86
N HIS A 146 -13.32 27.23 10.70
CA HIS A 146 -12.47 28.40 10.45
C HIS A 146 -11.06 28.17 10.98
N ARG A 147 -10.06 28.69 10.27
CA ARG A 147 -8.63 28.51 10.56
C ARG A 147 -8.23 29.00 11.96
N SER A 148 -8.88 30.05 12.49
CA SER A 148 -8.58 30.53 13.85
C SER A 148 -9.07 29.58 14.96
N LEU A 149 -10.03 28.70 14.66
CA LEU A 149 -10.60 27.72 15.59
C LEU A 149 -9.86 26.37 15.55
N SER A 150 -8.79 26.25 14.75
CA SER A 150 -8.07 24.99 14.52
C SER A 150 -6.95 24.69 15.51
N SER A 151 -6.75 25.51 16.55
CA SER A 151 -5.67 25.34 17.53
C SER A 151 -5.83 24.02 18.31
N GLY A 152 -5.22 22.95 17.79
CA GLY A 152 -5.30 21.58 18.32
C GLY A 152 -5.65 20.51 17.29
N ILE A 153 -6.20 20.88 16.12
CA ILE A 153 -6.65 19.93 15.07
C ILE A 153 -5.48 19.49 14.16
N GLU A 154 -4.40 20.26 14.09
CA GLU A 154 -3.25 20.01 13.20
C GLU A 154 -2.46 18.73 13.51
N ALA A 155 -2.58 18.16 14.72
CA ALA A 155 -1.87 16.94 15.11
C ALA A 155 -2.62 15.64 14.75
N GLU A 156 -3.94 15.67 14.60
CA GLU A 156 -4.79 14.48 14.39
C GLU A 156 -5.37 14.37 12.98
N VAL A 157 -5.45 15.49 12.25
CA VAL A 157 -5.91 15.50 10.86
C VAL A 157 -4.70 15.25 9.96
N SER A 158 -4.56 14.03 9.45
CA SER A 158 -3.61 13.76 8.37
C SER A 158 -3.89 14.74 7.23
N THR A 159 -2.92 15.59 6.93
CA THR A 159 -2.96 16.42 5.74
C THR A 159 -3.08 15.51 4.51
N GLY A 160 -4.25 15.54 3.85
CA GLY A 160 -4.43 15.15 2.44
C GLY A 160 -4.10 13.71 2.02
N ARG A 161 -4.85 12.69 2.48
CA ARG A 161 -4.89 11.36 1.82
C ARG A 161 -6.14 11.08 0.97
N GLY A 162 -7.17 11.92 1.01
CA GLY A 162 -8.33 11.80 0.10
C GLY A 162 -8.06 12.51 -1.23
N PHE A 163 -7.98 11.76 -2.33
CA PHE A 163 -7.43 12.24 -3.62
C PHE A 163 -8.44 12.62 -4.70
N SER A 164 -9.75 12.68 -4.42
CA SER A 164 -10.74 13.14 -5.40
C SER A 164 -10.49 14.55 -6.01
N TYR A 165 -9.42 15.26 -5.63
CA TYR A 165 -9.00 16.56 -6.18
C TYR A 165 -7.98 16.49 -7.34
N ARG A 166 -7.55 15.31 -7.80
CA ARG A 166 -6.32 15.17 -8.62
C ARG A 166 -6.49 15.06 -10.14
N LEU A 167 -7.33 15.91 -10.74
CA LEU A 167 -7.26 16.14 -12.20
C LEU A 167 -6.71 17.50 -12.63
N ASN A 168 -6.40 18.42 -11.70
CA ASN A 168 -5.62 19.62 -12.01
C ASN A 168 -4.18 19.54 -11.47
N GLU A 169 -3.21 19.52 -12.39
CA GLU A 169 -1.77 19.44 -12.12
C GLU A 169 -1.23 20.59 -11.26
N GLN A 170 -1.94 21.72 -11.19
CA GLN A 170 -1.41 22.93 -10.57
C GLN A 170 -1.41 22.89 -9.04
N GLU A 171 -2.43 22.33 -8.38
CA GLU A 171 -2.60 22.44 -6.92
C GLU A 171 -1.89 21.35 -6.11
N SER A 172 -1.94 20.10 -6.55
CA SER A 172 -1.22 19.02 -5.85
C SER A 172 0.29 19.17 -5.96
N PHE A 173 0.78 19.77 -7.04
CA PHE A 173 2.17 20.17 -7.17
C PHE A 173 2.44 21.43 -6.36
N ARG A 174 1.57 22.46 -6.40
CA ARG A 174 1.70 23.64 -5.50
C ARG A 174 1.75 23.25 -4.04
N GLN A 175 1.03 22.22 -3.57
CA GLN A 175 0.99 21.84 -2.15
C GLN A 175 2.17 20.99 -1.72
N LYS A 176 2.62 20.01 -2.53
CA LYS A 176 3.88 19.29 -2.27
C LYS A 176 5.09 20.19 -2.44
N HIS A 177 5.08 21.09 -3.43
CA HIS A 177 6.09 22.12 -3.60
C HIS A 177 5.97 23.20 -2.53
N LEU A 178 4.78 23.63 -2.08
CA LEU A 178 4.66 24.53 -0.93
C LEU A 178 5.19 23.85 0.32
N GLU A 179 4.88 22.58 0.59
CA GLU A 179 5.39 21.89 1.78
C GLU A 179 6.91 21.69 1.72
N PHE A 180 7.46 21.35 0.55
CA PHE A 180 8.89 21.19 0.33
C PHE A 180 9.65 22.53 0.31
N THR A 181 9.09 23.56 -0.35
CA THR A 181 9.62 24.93 -0.40
C THR A 181 9.37 25.70 0.91
N ARG A 182 8.35 25.38 1.71
CA ARG A 182 8.15 25.89 3.09
C ARG A 182 9.25 25.41 4.04
N LEU A 183 9.79 24.21 3.79
CA LEU A 183 10.92 23.65 4.53
C LEU A 183 12.27 24.25 4.08
N GLU A 184 12.42 24.62 2.81
CA GLU A 184 13.66 25.23 2.27
C GLU A 184 13.70 26.77 2.36
N PHE A 185 12.55 27.45 2.36
CA PHE A 185 12.45 28.92 2.40
C PHE A 185 11.46 29.35 3.48
N GLY A 186 11.99 29.79 4.61
CA GLY A 186 11.20 30.35 5.70
C GLY A 186 10.50 31.65 5.29
N ARG A 187 9.23 31.75 5.69
CA ARG A 187 8.35 32.93 5.76
C ARG A 187 8.25 33.76 4.48
N GLU A 188 7.33 33.36 3.61
CA GLU A 188 6.57 34.32 2.80
C GLU A 188 5.10 34.24 3.19
N GLU A 189 4.47 35.41 3.28
CA GLU A 189 3.13 35.67 3.80
C GLU A 189 2.07 34.85 3.04
N GLU A 190 1.33 34.03 3.77
CA GLU A 190 0.26 33.19 3.22
C GLU A 190 -0.94 34.05 2.83
N ALA A 191 -1.48 33.82 1.63
CA ALA A 191 -2.81 34.30 1.30
C ALA A 191 -3.83 33.67 2.27
N ASP A 192 -4.61 34.53 2.93
CA ASP A 192 -5.68 34.23 3.90
C ASP A 192 -6.79 33.36 3.28
N SER A 193 -6.63 32.03 3.25
CA SER A 193 -7.80 31.15 3.12
C SER A 193 -8.30 30.82 4.52
N SER A 194 -9.53 31.26 4.82
CA SER A 194 -10.05 31.33 6.19
C SER A 194 -10.77 30.05 6.62
N TYR A 195 -11.30 29.28 5.67
CA TYR A 195 -12.18 28.12 5.96
C TYR A 195 -11.73 26.81 5.30
N PHE A 196 -12.02 25.70 5.98
CA PHE A 196 -11.86 24.36 5.42
C PHE A 196 -13.06 23.47 5.75
N VAL A 197 -13.41 22.60 4.80
CA VAL A 197 -14.46 21.58 4.95
C VAL A 197 -13.81 20.25 5.32
N VAL A 198 -14.30 19.63 6.39
CA VAL A 198 -13.87 18.32 6.86
C VAL A 198 -14.97 17.30 6.60
N PHE A 199 -14.60 16.20 5.97
CA PHE A 199 -15.44 15.04 5.69
C PHE A 199 -15.07 13.91 6.63
N TYR A 200 -16.07 13.31 7.25
CA TYR A 200 -15.90 12.23 8.21
C TYR A 200 -16.82 11.05 7.86
N GLY A 201 -16.27 9.85 7.86
CA GLY A 201 -17.06 8.64 7.63
C GLY A 201 -16.23 7.45 7.17
N ASP A 202 -16.88 6.40 6.65
CA ASP A 202 -16.16 5.33 5.96
C ASP A 202 -15.52 5.85 4.66
N TYR A 203 -14.45 5.18 4.23
CA TYR A 203 -13.66 5.57 3.07
C TYR A 203 -14.51 5.91 1.82
N CYS A 204 -15.45 5.04 1.45
CA CYS A 204 -16.27 5.25 0.25
C CYS A 204 -17.23 6.44 0.40
N SER A 205 -17.87 6.58 1.55
CA SER A 205 -18.80 7.68 1.79
C SER A 205 -18.08 9.03 1.81
N VAL A 206 -16.88 9.08 2.40
CA VAL A 206 -16.04 10.28 2.41
C VAL A 206 -15.62 10.68 0.99
N GLU A 207 -15.13 9.75 0.18
CA GLU A 207 -14.78 10.04 -1.22
C GLU A 207 -16.01 10.45 -2.03
N HIS A 208 -17.16 9.79 -1.83
CA HIS A 208 -18.41 10.17 -2.49
C HIS A 208 -18.85 11.61 -2.13
N ALA A 209 -18.77 11.95 -0.84
CA ALA A 209 -19.10 13.29 -0.34
C ALA A 209 -18.15 14.35 -0.90
N ARG A 210 -16.85 14.06 -0.97
CA ARG A 210 -15.86 14.94 -1.60
C ARG A 210 -16.19 15.21 -3.06
N ILE A 211 -16.51 14.16 -3.84
CA ILE A 211 -16.88 14.30 -5.26
C ILE A 211 -18.11 15.19 -5.41
N LYS A 212 -19.17 14.92 -4.62
CA LYS A 212 -20.41 15.71 -4.67
C LYS A 212 -20.20 17.16 -4.25
N PHE A 213 -19.38 17.38 -3.23
CA PHE A 213 -19.01 18.72 -2.80
C PHE A 213 -18.23 19.47 -3.88
N LEU A 214 -17.25 18.82 -4.51
CA LEU A 214 -16.49 19.42 -5.61
C LEU A 214 -17.38 19.75 -6.81
N THR A 215 -18.28 18.85 -7.14
CA THR A 215 -19.27 19.04 -8.21
C THR A 215 -20.16 20.26 -7.91
N LEU A 216 -20.62 20.41 -6.66
CA LEU A 216 -21.39 21.57 -6.22
C LEU A 216 -20.59 22.87 -6.35
N LEU A 217 -19.31 22.88 -5.97
CA LEU A 217 -18.46 24.07 -6.11
C LEU A 217 -18.30 24.47 -7.57
N ASP A 218 -18.18 23.51 -8.48
CA ASP A 218 -18.08 23.75 -9.91
C ASP A 218 -19.41 24.26 -10.51
N GLU A 219 -20.55 23.73 -10.06
CA GLU A 219 -21.88 24.25 -10.41
C GLU A 219 -22.06 25.71 -9.97
N LEU A 220 -21.63 26.04 -8.75
CA LEU A 220 -21.68 27.41 -8.22
C LEU A 220 -20.76 28.37 -8.99
N ARG A 221 -19.69 27.84 -9.60
CA ARG A 221 -18.82 28.58 -10.54
C ARG A 221 -19.42 28.72 -11.95
N GLY A 222 -20.60 28.15 -12.19
CA GLY A 222 -21.30 28.20 -13.47
C GLY A 222 -20.88 27.12 -14.47
N LEU A 223 -20.15 26.09 -14.04
CA LEU A 223 -19.81 24.94 -14.90
C LEU A 223 -21.00 23.99 -15.03
N SER A 224 -21.10 23.31 -16.17
CA SER A 224 -22.09 22.26 -16.37
C SER A 224 -21.59 20.95 -15.79
N VAL A 225 -22.50 20.10 -15.32
CA VAL A 225 -22.20 18.76 -14.78
C VAL A 225 -22.81 17.70 -15.68
N LEU A 226 -22.01 16.70 -16.03
CA LEU A 226 -22.41 15.54 -16.81
C LEU A 226 -22.12 14.26 -16.01
N SER A 227 -23.06 13.32 -16.03
CA SER A 227 -22.87 12.01 -15.41
C SER A 227 -22.93 10.90 -16.47
N ILE A 228 -21.78 10.31 -16.77
CA ILE A 228 -21.62 9.28 -17.80
C ILE A 228 -21.65 7.88 -17.14
N PRO A 229 -22.54 6.97 -17.56
CA PRO A 229 -22.54 5.59 -17.07
C PRO A 229 -21.39 4.81 -17.71
N ILE A 230 -20.39 4.43 -16.92
CA ILE A 230 -19.22 3.65 -17.38
C ILE A 230 -18.88 2.61 -16.32
N SER A 231 -18.64 1.38 -16.76
CA SER A 231 -18.19 0.31 -15.87
C SER A 231 -16.92 0.71 -15.11
N ALA A 232 -16.87 0.42 -13.81
CA ALA A 232 -15.72 0.72 -12.94
C ALA A 232 -14.38 0.19 -13.48
N SER A 233 -14.41 -0.90 -14.28
CA SER A 233 -13.21 -1.46 -14.91
C SER A 233 -12.64 -0.62 -16.04
N PHE A 234 -13.46 0.13 -16.75
CA PHE A 234 -13.04 0.98 -17.88
C PHE A 234 -12.63 2.38 -17.43
N GLN A 235 -13.17 2.86 -16.32
CA GLN A 235 -12.90 4.19 -15.78
C GLN A 235 -11.40 4.53 -15.69
N PRO A 236 -10.54 3.76 -14.98
CA PRO A 236 -9.12 4.14 -14.89
C PRO A 236 -8.37 3.97 -16.21
N ILE A 237 -8.85 3.14 -17.14
CA ILE A 237 -8.20 2.95 -18.45
C ILE A 237 -8.46 4.17 -19.35
N LEU A 238 -9.70 4.67 -19.37
CA LEU A 238 -10.09 5.82 -20.17
C LEU A 238 -9.69 7.15 -19.54
N MET A 239 -9.73 7.23 -18.20
CA MET A 239 -9.43 8.44 -17.45
C MET A 239 -8.00 8.53 -16.96
N GLY A 240 -7.20 7.49 -17.14
CA GLY A 240 -5.82 7.57 -16.66
C GLY A 240 -5.02 8.56 -17.49
N LYS A 241 -4.06 9.22 -16.84
CA LYS A 241 -3.24 10.28 -17.43
C LYS A 241 -2.48 9.79 -18.67
N ALA A 242 -1.92 8.58 -18.64
CA ALA A 242 -1.17 8.04 -19.78
C ALA A 242 -2.01 7.91 -21.06
N TYR A 243 -3.28 7.53 -20.94
CA TYR A 243 -4.23 7.44 -22.05
C TYR A 243 -4.58 8.83 -22.55
N TYR A 244 -4.94 9.77 -21.66
CA TYR A 244 -5.22 11.16 -22.01
C TYR A 244 -4.08 11.82 -22.79
N SER A 245 -2.84 11.67 -22.32
CA SER A 245 -1.66 12.21 -23.01
C SER A 245 -1.47 11.60 -24.39
N SER A 246 -1.71 10.29 -24.55
CA SER A 246 -1.50 9.57 -25.81
C SER A 246 -2.60 9.76 -26.85
N ALA A 247 -3.85 9.93 -26.39
CA ALA A 247 -5.02 10.06 -27.25
C ALA A 247 -5.21 11.47 -27.83
N GLY A 248 -4.32 12.42 -27.50
CA GLY A 248 -4.37 13.78 -28.03
C GLY A 248 -5.56 14.60 -27.54
N LEU A 249 -6.21 14.18 -26.45
CA LEU A 249 -7.34 14.84 -25.78
C LEU A 249 -6.90 16.10 -24.97
N LYS A 250 -5.94 16.88 -25.51
CA LYS A 250 -5.44 18.13 -24.94
C LYS A 250 -6.52 19.21 -24.72
N ALA A 251 -7.72 19.01 -25.30
CA ALA A 251 -8.86 19.93 -25.19
C ALA A 251 -9.64 19.83 -23.85
N THR A 252 -9.10 19.13 -22.84
CA THR A 252 -9.75 18.91 -21.54
C THR A 252 -9.16 19.72 -20.38
N GLU A 253 -8.23 20.66 -20.66
CA GLU A 253 -7.68 21.59 -19.65
C GLU A 253 -8.76 22.43 -18.92
N THR A 254 -10.00 22.44 -19.44
CA THR A 254 -11.16 23.12 -18.85
C THR A 254 -12.18 22.19 -18.19
N MET A 255 -11.86 20.90 -17.99
CA MET A 255 -12.78 19.92 -17.40
C MET A 255 -12.19 19.28 -16.14
N ASN A 256 -13.03 19.11 -15.12
CA ASN A 256 -12.71 18.25 -13.98
C ASN A 256 -13.48 16.94 -14.09
N MET A 257 -12.85 15.83 -13.73
CA MET A 257 -13.51 14.54 -13.72
C MET A 257 -13.38 13.89 -12.34
N TYR A 258 -14.40 13.15 -11.96
CA TYR A 258 -14.54 12.62 -10.62
C TYR A 258 -15.08 11.21 -10.67
N THR A 259 -14.34 10.28 -10.06
CA THR A 259 -14.73 8.89 -9.91
C THR A 259 -14.68 8.48 -8.45
N LEU A 260 -15.58 7.57 -8.10
CA LEU A 260 -15.41 6.80 -6.88
C LEU A 260 -14.17 5.90 -6.99
N PRO A 261 -13.58 5.48 -5.86
CA PRO A 261 -12.51 4.50 -5.86
C PRO A 261 -12.90 3.26 -6.69
N PHE A 262 -12.02 2.81 -7.59
CA PHE A 262 -12.32 1.77 -8.60
C PHE A 262 -12.66 0.39 -8.01
N PHE A 263 -12.45 0.20 -6.70
CA PHE A 263 -12.75 -1.00 -5.93
C PHE A 263 -13.71 -0.70 -4.77
N SER A 264 -14.47 0.38 -4.86
CA SER A 264 -15.46 0.81 -3.86
C SER A 264 -16.44 -0.30 -3.47
N ASP A 265 -16.87 -1.13 -4.42
CA ASP A 265 -17.77 -2.26 -4.16
C ASP A 265 -17.14 -3.36 -3.27
N MET A 266 -15.81 -3.43 -3.16
CA MET A 266 -15.11 -4.41 -2.32
C MET A 266 -14.83 -3.90 -0.90
N LEU A 267 -15.06 -2.62 -0.63
CA LEU A 267 -14.69 -2.02 0.64
C LEU A 267 -15.80 -2.15 1.69
N PRO A 268 -15.43 -2.40 2.96
CA PRO A 268 -16.40 -2.49 4.05
C PRO A 268 -17.11 -1.16 4.27
N ARG A 269 -18.44 -1.22 4.41
CA ARG A 269 -19.29 -0.06 4.76
C ARG A 269 -20.16 -0.37 5.97
N LEU A 270 -20.58 0.70 6.64
CA LEU A 270 -21.57 0.60 7.71
C LEU A 270 -22.90 0.06 7.18
N GLN A 271 -23.63 -0.67 8.02
CA GLN A 271 -24.97 -1.14 7.70
C GLN A 271 -25.93 0.05 7.57
N ASN A 272 -26.89 -0.04 6.64
CA ASN A 272 -27.92 0.97 6.35
C ASN A 272 -27.42 2.26 5.70
N MET A 273 -26.21 2.25 5.13
CA MET A 273 -25.70 3.38 4.35
C MET A 273 -26.38 3.48 2.98
N PRO A 274 -26.45 4.68 2.38
CA PRO A 274 -26.97 4.86 1.02
C PRO A 274 -26.21 4.00 0.00
N GLU A 275 -26.90 3.51 -1.03
CA GLU A 275 -26.27 2.73 -2.11
C GLU A 275 -25.20 3.56 -2.83
N LEU A 276 -24.05 2.92 -3.09
CA LEU A 276 -23.00 3.51 -3.92
C LEU A 276 -23.26 3.15 -5.38
N ASN A 277 -23.21 4.16 -6.24
CA ASN A 277 -23.20 3.94 -7.68
C ASN A 277 -21.78 4.16 -8.23
N SER A 278 -20.94 3.13 -8.12
CA SER A 278 -19.55 3.12 -8.58
C SER A 278 -19.41 3.14 -10.10
N SER A 279 -20.48 2.82 -10.84
CA SER A 279 -20.50 2.75 -12.31
C SER A 279 -20.88 4.07 -12.99
N ARG A 280 -20.58 5.20 -12.35
CA ARG A 280 -20.82 6.53 -12.89
C ARG A 280 -19.58 7.39 -12.77
N LEU A 281 -19.23 8.01 -13.89
CA LEU A 281 -18.27 9.08 -13.96
C LEU A 281 -19.02 10.42 -13.85
N ILE A 282 -18.53 11.33 -13.02
CA ILE A 282 -19.00 12.72 -12.98
C ILE A 282 -17.94 13.59 -13.65
N VAL A 283 -18.35 14.41 -14.61
CA VAL A 283 -17.47 15.36 -15.31
C VAL A 283 -18.09 16.74 -15.22
N THR A 284 -17.28 17.75 -14.89
CA THR A 284 -17.67 19.16 -14.86
C THR A 284 -16.85 19.94 -15.88
N GLY A 285 -17.46 20.94 -16.52
CA GLY A 285 -16.80 21.76 -17.54
C GLY A 285 -17.80 22.52 -18.43
N GLU A 286 -17.32 23.02 -19.55
CA GLU A 286 -18.16 23.70 -20.56
C GLU A 286 -19.08 22.71 -21.28
N SER A 287 -20.35 23.08 -21.48
CA SER A 287 -21.38 22.15 -21.99
C SER A 287 -21.08 21.55 -23.38
N GLU A 288 -20.44 22.31 -24.27
CA GLU A 288 -20.07 21.81 -25.60
C GLU A 288 -18.98 20.75 -25.52
N SER A 289 -17.99 21.01 -24.67
CA SER A 289 -16.84 20.15 -24.46
C SER A 289 -17.25 18.85 -23.75
N LEU A 290 -18.21 18.91 -22.82
CA LEU A 290 -18.78 17.73 -22.17
C LEU A 290 -19.47 16.77 -23.15
N LYS A 291 -20.26 17.29 -24.10
CA LYS A 291 -20.93 16.45 -25.12
C LYS A 291 -19.93 15.71 -26.01
N ARG A 292 -18.86 16.39 -26.42
CA ARG A 292 -17.78 15.78 -27.20
C ARG A 292 -17.08 14.67 -26.42
N LEU A 293 -16.85 14.88 -25.13
CA LEU A 293 -16.24 13.88 -24.26
C LEU A 293 -17.14 12.65 -24.12
N GLU A 294 -18.44 12.85 -23.93
CA GLU A 294 -19.42 11.77 -23.83
C GLU A 294 -19.39 10.87 -25.07
N GLU A 295 -19.49 11.46 -26.26
CA GLU A 295 -19.41 10.74 -27.53
C GLU A 295 -18.08 9.99 -27.70
N ALA A 296 -16.97 10.63 -27.32
CA ALA A 296 -15.64 10.02 -27.37
C ALA A 296 -15.51 8.81 -26.44
N PHE A 297 -16.13 8.86 -25.26
CA PHE A 297 -16.08 7.77 -24.28
C PHE A 297 -16.92 6.58 -24.71
N TYR A 298 -18.12 6.79 -25.25
CA TYR A 298 -18.91 5.70 -25.84
C TYR A 298 -18.17 5.04 -27.02
N TYR A 299 -17.58 5.85 -27.90
CA TYR A 299 -16.78 5.31 -29.01
C TYR A 299 -15.57 4.51 -28.51
N ALA A 300 -14.88 5.01 -27.48
CA ALA A 300 -13.73 4.32 -26.90
C ALA A 300 -14.15 3.00 -26.23
N GLU A 301 -15.23 2.96 -25.46
CA GLU A 301 -15.70 1.74 -24.79
C GLU A 301 -15.98 0.61 -25.79
N GLU A 302 -16.55 0.93 -26.96
CA GLU A 302 -16.85 -0.06 -28.00
C GLU A 302 -15.61 -0.56 -28.77
N HIS A 303 -14.59 0.28 -28.96
CA HIS A 303 -13.48 0.01 -29.88
C HIS A 303 -12.12 -0.17 -29.20
N LEU A 304 -12.02 0.08 -27.89
CA LEU A 304 -10.75 0.03 -27.17
C LEU A 304 -10.23 -1.40 -27.07
N LYS A 305 -9.05 -1.63 -27.65
CA LYS A 305 -8.32 -2.88 -27.44
C LYS A 305 -7.71 -2.92 -26.05
N VAL A 306 -8.08 -3.93 -25.27
CA VAL A 306 -7.56 -4.15 -23.91
C VAL A 306 -6.47 -5.23 -23.93
N PHE A 307 -5.30 -4.90 -23.39
CA PHE A 307 -4.19 -5.82 -23.13
C PHE A 307 -4.25 -6.30 -21.68
N THR A 308 -3.81 -7.54 -21.44
CA THR A 308 -3.79 -8.14 -20.10
C THR A 308 -2.36 -8.54 -19.72
N HIS A 309 -1.95 -8.19 -18.51
CA HIS A 309 -0.74 -8.68 -17.86
C HIS A 309 -1.12 -9.42 -16.57
N ILE A 310 -0.49 -10.56 -16.29
CA ILE A 310 -0.77 -11.36 -15.10
C ILE A 310 0.44 -11.27 -14.17
N MET A 311 0.18 -10.90 -12.92
CA MET A 311 1.19 -10.77 -11.87
C MET A 311 0.86 -11.72 -10.73
N GLU A 312 1.89 -12.42 -10.24
CA GLU A 312 1.79 -13.28 -9.06
C GLU A 312 2.19 -12.50 -7.81
N LEU A 313 1.34 -12.52 -6.79
CA LEU A 313 1.58 -11.90 -5.48
C LEU A 313 1.17 -12.86 -4.36
N SER A 314 1.88 -12.74 -3.23
CA SER A 314 1.47 -13.45 -2.00
C SER A 314 0.11 -12.95 -1.54
N PHE A 315 -0.75 -13.89 -1.14
CA PHE A 315 -2.08 -13.61 -0.63
C PHE A 315 -2.07 -12.62 0.54
N THR A 316 -1.13 -12.79 1.47
CA THR A 316 -1.07 -11.95 2.67
C THR A 316 -0.73 -10.51 2.33
N LYS A 317 0.17 -10.28 1.35
CA LYS A 317 0.51 -8.94 0.85
C LYS A 317 -0.65 -8.29 0.10
N LEU A 318 -1.45 -9.08 -0.61
CA LEU A 318 -2.63 -8.58 -1.31
C LEU A 318 -3.67 -8.02 -0.32
N ILE A 319 -3.91 -8.70 0.81
CA ILE A 319 -4.78 -8.17 1.89
C ILE A 319 -4.23 -6.84 2.41
N GLU A 320 -2.92 -6.76 2.62
CA GLU A 320 -2.28 -5.53 3.09
C GLU A 320 -2.48 -4.37 2.11
N PHE A 321 -2.41 -4.63 0.80
CA PHE A 321 -2.69 -3.59 -0.21
C PHE A 321 -4.11 -3.05 -0.09
N LEU A 322 -5.10 -3.94 0.04
CA LEU A 322 -6.51 -3.55 0.16
C LEU A 322 -6.84 -2.90 1.51
N THR A 323 -6.05 -3.11 2.55
CA THR A 323 -6.31 -2.53 3.87
C THR A 323 -5.60 -1.17 4.05
N ASN A 324 -4.36 -1.09 3.57
CA ASN A 324 -3.43 -0.02 3.92
C ASN A 324 -3.00 0.85 2.73
N GLU A 325 -3.03 0.34 1.50
CA GLU A 325 -2.45 0.98 0.31
C GLU A 325 -3.49 1.25 -0.80
N ILE A 326 -4.77 1.32 -0.43
CA ILE A 326 -5.90 1.68 -1.29
C ILE A 326 -5.60 2.92 -2.16
N ASP A 327 -5.07 3.98 -1.54
CA ASP A 327 -4.82 5.24 -2.23
C ASP A 327 -3.68 5.12 -3.25
N GLU A 328 -2.63 4.36 -2.92
CA GLU A 328 -1.52 4.09 -3.83
C GLU A 328 -1.95 3.19 -5.00
N LEU A 329 -2.80 2.19 -4.76
CA LEU A 329 -3.38 1.37 -5.83
C LEU A 329 -4.18 2.21 -6.82
N ARG A 330 -5.03 3.12 -6.31
CA ARG A 330 -5.80 4.05 -7.13
C ARG A 330 -4.88 4.94 -7.97
N LEU A 331 -3.85 5.53 -7.35
CA LEU A 331 -2.88 6.38 -8.04
C LEU A 331 -2.15 5.62 -9.14
N ILE A 332 -1.72 4.38 -8.88
CA ILE A 332 -1.04 3.53 -9.87
C ILE A 332 -1.94 3.28 -11.09
N MET A 333 -3.23 3.04 -10.86
CA MET A 333 -4.23 2.82 -11.93
C MET A 333 -4.49 4.08 -12.76
N GLU A 334 -4.62 5.24 -12.11
CA GLU A 334 -4.83 6.54 -12.75
C GLU A 334 -3.59 7.00 -13.55
N GLU A 335 -2.39 6.89 -12.99
CA GLU A 335 -1.17 7.34 -13.68
C GLU A 335 -0.86 6.47 -14.90
N ASN A 336 -1.03 5.16 -14.78
CA ASN A 336 -0.70 4.22 -15.85
C ASN A 336 -1.88 3.91 -16.79
N SER A 337 -3.05 4.48 -16.57
CA SER A 337 -4.26 4.14 -17.35
C SER A 337 -4.55 2.64 -17.40
N SER A 338 -4.61 2.03 -16.22
CA SER A 338 -4.76 0.59 -16.08
C SER A 338 -5.81 0.23 -15.03
N PHE A 339 -6.42 -0.93 -15.20
CA PHE A 339 -7.34 -1.50 -14.24
C PHE A 339 -6.76 -2.76 -13.63
N ILE A 340 -6.64 -2.76 -12.30
CA ILE A 340 -6.19 -3.91 -11.52
C ILE A 340 -7.43 -4.70 -11.08
N ARG A 341 -7.54 -5.95 -11.55
CA ARG A 341 -8.56 -6.90 -11.11
C ARG A 341 -7.98 -7.85 -10.07
N PHE A 342 -8.50 -7.74 -8.86
CA PHE A 342 -8.24 -8.67 -7.77
C PHE A 342 -8.97 -10.01 -7.95
N PRO A 343 -8.46 -11.10 -7.34
CA PRO A 343 -9.12 -12.41 -7.36
C PRO A 343 -10.55 -12.42 -6.80
N ASP A 344 -11.40 -13.29 -7.31
CA ASP A 344 -12.84 -13.28 -7.01
C ASP A 344 -13.17 -13.72 -5.57
N TYR A 345 -12.30 -14.48 -4.88
CA TYR A 345 -12.52 -14.87 -3.47
C TYR A 345 -12.52 -13.68 -2.50
N PHE A 346 -12.03 -12.50 -2.92
CA PHE A 346 -12.24 -11.26 -2.16
C PHE A 346 -13.70 -10.79 -2.17
N LYS A 347 -14.47 -11.13 -3.21
CA LYS A 347 -15.89 -10.75 -3.30
C LYS A 347 -16.80 -11.72 -2.54
N GLU A 348 -16.44 -12.99 -2.53
CA GLU A 348 -17.31 -14.05 -2.01
C GLU A 348 -17.12 -14.31 -0.50
N GLY A 349 -16.07 -13.73 0.12
CA GLY A 349 -15.77 -13.88 1.56
C GLY A 349 -15.57 -15.34 2.02
N LYS A 350 -15.51 -16.27 1.06
CA LYS A 350 -15.50 -17.71 1.22
C LYS A 350 -14.67 -18.31 0.09
N GLY A 351 -13.35 -18.40 0.28
CA GLY A 351 -12.46 -18.99 -0.72
C GLY A 351 -11.16 -19.48 -0.10
N SER A 352 -10.83 -20.73 -0.40
CA SER A 352 -9.58 -21.40 -0.04
C SER A 352 -8.36 -20.58 -0.48
N CYS A 353 -7.48 -20.27 0.48
CA CYS A 353 -6.20 -19.59 0.27
C CYS A 353 -5.25 -20.44 -0.59
N THR A 354 -5.27 -20.25 -1.91
CA THR A 354 -4.17 -20.76 -2.74
C THR A 354 -2.94 -19.86 -2.54
N GLU A 355 -1.79 -20.46 -2.27
CA GLU A 355 -0.54 -19.80 -1.87
C GLU A 355 -0.02 -18.74 -2.87
N ASN A 356 -0.57 -18.66 -4.09
CA ASN A 356 -0.19 -17.67 -5.10
C ASN A 356 -1.42 -16.95 -5.68
N SER A 357 -1.64 -15.71 -5.26
CA SER A 357 -2.75 -14.86 -5.73
C SER A 357 -2.37 -14.21 -7.06
N HIS A 358 -3.11 -14.54 -8.13
CA HIS A 358 -2.86 -13.99 -9.45
C HIS A 358 -3.71 -12.75 -9.66
N ILE A 359 -3.07 -11.60 -9.86
CA ILE A 359 -3.73 -10.34 -10.19
C ILE A 359 -3.69 -10.14 -11.70
N LYS A 360 -4.82 -9.70 -12.28
CA LYS A 360 -4.91 -9.36 -13.70
C LYS A 360 -4.90 -7.85 -13.86
N ILE A 361 -4.01 -7.35 -14.71
CA ILE A 361 -3.87 -5.93 -15.03
C ILE A 361 -4.34 -5.72 -16.46
N TYR A 362 -5.34 -4.86 -16.63
CA TYR A 362 -5.92 -4.50 -17.91
C TYR A 362 -5.49 -3.09 -18.30
N SER A 363 -5.18 -2.85 -19.56
CA SER A 363 -4.72 -1.53 -20.04
C SER A 363 -4.95 -1.38 -21.54
N SER A 364 -5.01 -0.14 -22.03
CA SER A 364 -5.04 0.18 -23.46
C SER A 364 -3.72 -0.12 -24.19
N THR A 365 -2.60 -0.22 -23.47
CA THR A 365 -1.29 -0.57 -24.01
C THR A 365 -0.53 -1.57 -23.13
N LEU A 366 0.33 -2.39 -23.74
CA LEU A 366 1.17 -3.35 -23.01
C LEU A 366 2.17 -2.64 -22.07
N VAL A 367 2.77 -1.53 -22.53
CA VAL A 367 3.76 -0.76 -21.76
C VAL A 367 3.15 -0.27 -20.44
N ASN A 368 1.93 0.25 -20.48
CA ASN A 368 1.21 0.70 -19.28
C ASN A 368 0.87 -0.46 -18.33
N ALA A 369 0.52 -1.64 -18.86
CA ALA A 369 0.29 -2.82 -18.04
C ALA A 369 1.58 -3.27 -17.32
N GLU A 370 2.72 -3.26 -18.03
CA GLU A 370 4.04 -3.59 -17.46
C GLU A 370 4.50 -2.55 -16.43
N ARG A 371 4.29 -1.25 -16.69
CA ARG A 371 4.55 -0.17 -15.72
C ARG A 371 3.71 -0.32 -14.45
N THR A 372 2.45 -0.69 -14.60
CA THR A 372 1.55 -0.99 -13.48
C THR A 372 2.08 -2.17 -12.67
N ALA A 373 2.41 -3.28 -13.33
CA ALA A 373 2.99 -4.45 -12.67
C ALA A 373 4.28 -4.09 -11.91
N LEU A 374 5.13 -3.25 -12.52
CA LEU A 374 6.35 -2.79 -11.90
C LEU A 374 6.10 -1.93 -10.65
N ARG A 375 5.13 -1.01 -10.70
CA ARG A 375 4.73 -0.19 -9.55
C ARG A 375 4.13 -1.06 -8.43
N LEU A 376 3.37 -2.10 -8.78
CA LEU A 376 2.87 -3.08 -7.81
C LEU A 376 4.01 -3.91 -7.19
N SER A 377 5.03 -4.30 -7.95
CA SER A 377 6.22 -4.95 -7.40
C SER A 377 6.93 -4.06 -6.38
N LYS A 378 7.05 -2.76 -6.66
CA LYS A 378 7.61 -1.76 -5.72
C LYS A 378 6.70 -1.52 -4.50
N LEU A 379 5.39 -1.64 -4.66
CA LEU A 379 4.47 -1.57 -3.53
C LEU A 379 4.62 -2.82 -2.63
N SER A 380 4.81 -3.99 -3.24
CA SER A 380 5.04 -5.26 -2.53
C SER A 380 6.32 -5.26 -1.71
N SER A 381 7.36 -4.57 -2.19
CA SER A 381 8.64 -4.45 -1.48
C SER A 381 8.56 -3.66 -0.17
N LYS A 382 7.50 -2.87 0.06
CA LYS A 382 7.27 -2.22 1.37
C LYS A 382 7.01 -3.24 2.48
N TYR A 383 6.49 -4.42 2.13
CA TYR A 383 6.10 -5.46 3.07
C TYR A 383 7.16 -6.55 3.14
N VAL A 384 7.66 -6.77 4.35
CA VAL A 384 8.73 -7.71 4.67
C VAL A 384 8.15 -8.88 5.46
N GLU A 385 8.50 -10.09 5.03
CA GLU A 385 8.15 -11.31 5.74
C GLU A 385 9.34 -11.76 6.58
N GLY A 386 9.15 -11.89 7.89
CA GLY A 386 10.11 -12.49 8.81
C GLY A 386 9.68 -13.90 9.18
N ARG A 387 10.63 -14.78 9.49
CA ARG A 387 10.37 -16.09 10.10
C ARG A 387 11.37 -16.37 11.22
N THR A 388 10.91 -16.99 12.29
CA THR A 388 11.76 -17.48 13.37
C THR A 388 11.35 -18.90 13.72
N LYS A 389 12.27 -19.85 13.55
CA LYS A 389 12.09 -21.25 13.90
C LYS A 389 12.88 -21.59 15.16
N PHE A 390 12.24 -22.26 16.10
CA PHE A 390 12.81 -22.68 17.37
C PHE A 390 13.22 -24.15 17.32
N ASP A 391 14.23 -24.51 18.12
CA ASP A 391 14.72 -25.88 18.29
C ASP A 391 15.14 -26.52 16.97
N VAL A 392 15.92 -25.77 16.20
CA VAL A 392 16.53 -26.26 14.97
C VAL A 392 17.73 -27.12 15.37
N HIS A 393 17.62 -28.44 15.24
CA HIS A 393 18.77 -29.34 15.35
C HIS A 393 19.71 -29.14 14.16
N ASP A 394 21.03 -29.16 14.43
CA ASP A 394 22.13 -29.17 13.46
C ASP A 394 22.12 -30.45 12.61
N SER A 395 21.03 -30.67 11.89
CA SER A 395 21.00 -31.64 10.82
C SER A 395 21.57 -30.93 9.59
N GLU A 396 22.72 -31.38 9.10
CA GLU A 396 23.28 -30.92 7.81
C GLU A 396 22.23 -30.94 6.68
N GLU A 397 21.18 -31.74 6.82
CA GLU A 397 20.01 -31.79 5.94
C GLU A 397 19.16 -30.50 5.94
N PHE A 398 18.99 -29.82 7.09
CA PHE A 398 18.34 -28.50 7.19
C PHE A 398 19.17 -27.40 6.50
N LEU A 399 20.50 -27.52 6.52
CA LEU A 399 21.42 -26.62 5.83
C LEU A 399 21.52 -26.95 4.32
N ARG A 400 21.40 -28.22 3.92
CA ARG A 400 21.53 -28.70 2.52
C ARG A 400 20.26 -28.58 1.67
N LYS A 401 19.05 -28.68 2.23
CA LYS A 401 17.78 -28.53 1.48
C LYS A 401 17.49 -27.09 1.00
N ARG A 402 18.39 -26.13 1.29
CA ARG A 402 18.28 -24.69 0.97
C ARG A 402 18.59 -24.32 -0.48
N GLY A 403 17.94 -24.98 -1.42
CA GLY A 403 17.85 -24.51 -2.81
C GLY A 403 16.49 -23.93 -3.16
N SER A 404 15.43 -24.35 -2.47
CA SER A 404 14.06 -23.99 -2.85
C SER A 404 13.08 -24.46 -1.79
N TRP A 405 12.49 -23.55 -1.01
CA TRP A 405 11.28 -23.90 -0.26
C TRP A 405 10.10 -24.30 -1.19
N LYS A 406 10.23 -24.24 -2.53
CA LYS A 406 9.22 -24.82 -3.46
C LYS A 406 9.09 -26.35 -3.30
N ASP A 407 10.10 -27.04 -2.77
CA ASP A 407 10.06 -28.50 -2.62
C ASP A 407 9.33 -28.97 -1.34
N LEU A 408 9.21 -28.12 -0.31
CA LEU A 408 8.40 -28.43 0.88
C LEU A 408 6.90 -28.39 0.56
N ALA A 409 6.46 -27.45 -0.27
CA ALA A 409 5.10 -27.43 -0.82
C ALA A 409 4.82 -28.63 -1.77
N PHE A 410 5.86 -29.19 -2.40
CA PHE A 410 5.74 -30.40 -3.25
C PHE A 410 5.71 -31.70 -2.43
N LEU A 411 6.40 -31.76 -1.28
CA LEU A 411 6.35 -32.89 -0.35
C LEU A 411 5.02 -32.96 0.43
N GLU A 412 4.43 -31.81 0.77
CA GLU A 412 3.05 -31.77 1.29
C GLU A 412 2.05 -32.21 0.21
N LYS A 413 2.22 -31.83 -1.06
CA LYS A 413 1.37 -32.34 -2.17
C LYS A 413 1.41 -33.86 -2.34
N ASN A 414 2.55 -34.51 -2.10
CA ASN A 414 2.67 -35.97 -2.23
C ASN A 414 2.16 -36.76 -1.01
N THR A 415 1.89 -36.10 0.12
CA THR A 415 1.19 -36.73 1.26
C THR A 415 -0.33 -36.68 1.14
N TYR A 416 -0.87 -35.85 0.24
CA TYR A 416 -2.31 -35.74 -0.04
C TYR A 416 -2.80 -36.49 -1.29
N SER A 417 -1.92 -37.18 -2.02
CA SER A 417 -2.29 -37.99 -3.20
C SER A 417 -1.75 -39.42 -3.11
N SER A 418 -2.47 -40.30 -2.42
CA SER A 418 -2.92 -41.61 -2.95
C SER A 418 -3.41 -42.55 -1.83
N LYS A 419 -4.70 -42.90 -1.88
CA LYS A 419 -5.17 -44.23 -1.46
C LYS A 419 -5.44 -45.05 -2.71
N SER A 420 -5.03 -46.32 -2.63
CA SER A 420 -5.38 -47.49 -3.45
C SER A 420 -4.66 -47.70 -4.78
N SER A 421 -3.72 -48.66 -4.79
CA SER A 421 -3.87 -49.89 -5.58
C SER A 421 -2.90 -51.00 -5.14
N SER A 422 -3.50 -52.14 -4.81
CA SER A 422 -3.07 -53.54 -4.99
C SER A 422 -1.62 -54.01 -4.78
N ALA A 423 -1.54 -54.98 -3.86
CA ALA A 423 -0.49 -55.97 -3.61
C ALA A 423 0.31 -56.49 -4.82
N THR A 424 1.62 -56.68 -4.64
CA THR A 424 2.27 -58.00 -4.85
C THR A 424 3.58 -58.09 -4.05
N SER A 425 3.79 -59.28 -3.48
CA SER A 425 4.88 -59.73 -2.63
C SER A 425 6.25 -59.76 -3.29
N LEU A 426 7.32 -59.60 -2.50
CA LEU A 426 8.53 -60.43 -2.58
C LEU A 426 9.36 -60.35 -1.27
N VAL A 427 9.86 -61.52 -0.88
CA VAL A 427 10.44 -61.92 0.41
C VAL A 427 11.97 -61.86 0.36
N SER A 428 12.62 -61.44 1.44
CA SER A 428 13.92 -61.94 2.01
C SER A 428 14.38 -60.96 3.10
N SER A 429 14.31 -61.28 4.40
CA SER A 429 15.14 -62.15 5.24
C SER A 429 16.14 -61.36 6.12
N SER A 430 15.82 -61.29 7.42
CA SER A 430 16.68 -61.35 8.62
C SER A 430 18.02 -60.60 8.68
N THR A 431 18.16 -59.71 9.67
CA THR A 431 18.93 -60.03 10.92
C THR A 431 18.69 -58.97 11.98
N GLU A 432 18.33 -59.43 13.18
CA GLU A 432 18.22 -58.65 14.41
C GLU A 432 19.61 -58.22 14.91
N GLY A 433 19.72 -56.96 15.32
CA GLY A 433 20.90 -56.41 15.98
C GLY A 433 20.46 -55.30 16.93
N ASN A 434 20.22 -55.66 18.19
CA ASN A 434 19.98 -54.74 19.28
C ASN A 434 21.17 -53.79 19.46
N SER A 435 20.98 -52.51 19.16
CA SER A 435 21.76 -51.43 19.76
C SER A 435 20.79 -50.46 20.43
N ALA A 436 20.91 -50.36 21.76
CA ALA A 436 20.14 -49.47 22.59
C ALA A 436 20.40 -48.02 22.18
N SER A 437 19.48 -47.43 21.41
CA SER A 437 19.48 -46.00 21.15
C SER A 437 19.08 -45.29 22.44
N LEU A 438 20.01 -44.51 22.99
CA LEU A 438 19.71 -43.44 23.95
C LEU A 438 18.51 -42.65 23.42
N GLN A 439 17.37 -42.75 24.08
CA GLN A 439 16.25 -41.85 23.85
C GLN A 439 16.71 -40.45 24.25
N SER A 440 16.83 -39.54 23.29
CA SER A 440 16.87 -38.12 23.59
C SER A 440 15.51 -37.73 24.18
N PRO A 441 15.48 -36.87 25.22
CA PRO A 441 14.24 -36.49 25.85
C PRO A 441 13.46 -35.60 24.88
N GLY A 442 12.43 -36.15 24.24
CA GLY A 442 11.44 -35.38 23.50
C GLY A 442 10.77 -34.41 24.46
N LYS A 443 11.13 -33.13 24.39
CA LYS A 443 10.42 -32.08 25.11
C LYS A 443 9.11 -31.80 24.39
N LEU A 444 8.03 -31.98 25.14
CA LEU A 444 6.67 -31.62 24.78
C LEU A 444 6.64 -30.16 24.29
N LEU A 445 6.41 -29.94 23.00
CA LEU A 445 6.27 -28.62 22.42
C LEU A 445 4.96 -28.01 22.96
N VAL A 446 5.06 -26.88 23.64
CA VAL A 446 3.89 -26.21 24.23
C VAL A 446 2.93 -25.81 23.10
N PRO A 447 1.62 -26.11 23.22
CA PRO A 447 0.65 -25.75 22.19
C PRO A 447 0.67 -24.24 21.88
N PRO A 448 0.61 -23.82 20.61
CA PRO A 448 0.54 -22.42 20.21
C PRO A 448 -0.52 -21.58 20.96
N THR A 449 -1.62 -22.21 21.36
CA THR A 449 -2.72 -21.58 22.11
C THR A 449 -2.29 -21.02 23.47
N GLU A 450 -1.22 -21.53 24.09
CA GLU A 450 -0.72 -20.99 25.36
C GLU A 450 -0.06 -19.61 25.21
N TYR A 451 0.24 -19.19 23.98
CA TYR A 451 0.98 -17.95 23.69
C TYR A 451 0.12 -16.85 23.08
N MET A 452 -1.20 -17.03 23.03
CA MET A 452 -2.13 -16.06 22.45
C MET A 452 -1.94 -14.65 23.03
N LEU A 453 -1.80 -14.53 24.35
CA LEU A 453 -1.64 -13.23 25.02
C LEU A 453 -0.29 -12.57 24.68
N GLN A 454 0.79 -13.35 24.63
CA GLN A 454 2.12 -12.86 24.29
C GLN A 454 2.16 -12.36 22.84
N LEU A 455 1.55 -13.10 21.91
CA LEU A 455 1.40 -12.67 20.52
C LEU A 455 0.59 -11.38 20.44
N ALA A 456 -0.54 -11.29 21.16
CA ALA A 456 -1.35 -10.08 21.20
C ALA A 456 -0.56 -8.86 21.69
N ILE A 457 0.23 -9.01 22.77
CA ILE A 457 1.07 -7.94 23.33
C ILE A 457 2.13 -7.48 22.32
N ILE A 458 2.79 -8.42 21.64
CA ILE A 458 3.81 -8.08 20.66
C ILE A 458 3.16 -7.37 19.47
N THR A 459 2.07 -7.91 18.90
CA THR A 459 1.31 -7.28 17.81
C THR A 459 0.80 -5.89 18.19
N MET A 460 0.28 -5.69 19.41
CA MET A 460 -0.12 -4.35 19.91
C MET A 460 1.05 -3.37 20.00
N ALA A 461 2.27 -3.88 20.22
CA ALA A 461 3.46 -3.06 20.43
C ALA A 461 4.33 -2.88 19.18
N SER A 462 4.15 -3.67 18.13
CA SER A 462 4.89 -3.58 16.87
C SER A 462 4.01 -3.24 15.66
N GLY A 463 2.74 -3.61 15.71
CA GLY A 463 1.81 -3.57 14.59
C GLY A 463 2.09 -4.58 13.48
N VAL A 464 2.87 -5.60 13.79
CA VAL A 464 3.23 -6.67 12.87
C VAL A 464 2.28 -7.83 13.08
N GLU A 465 1.72 -8.34 11.97
CA GLU A 465 0.95 -9.58 11.97
C GLU A 465 1.87 -10.75 12.30
N MET A 466 1.41 -11.63 13.19
CA MET A 466 2.18 -12.79 13.63
C MET A 466 1.36 -14.07 13.49
N LEU A 467 1.93 -15.08 12.85
CA LEU A 467 1.36 -16.42 12.75
C LEU A 467 2.29 -17.42 13.45
N LEU A 468 1.84 -18.04 14.53
CA LEU A 468 2.55 -19.10 15.23
C LEU A 468 2.02 -20.46 14.80
N LYS A 469 2.90 -21.31 14.27
CA LYS A 469 2.66 -22.73 13.98
C LYS A 469 3.72 -23.56 14.69
N SER A 470 3.33 -24.36 15.68
CA SER A 470 4.24 -25.28 16.40
C SER A 470 5.51 -24.57 16.91
N ASN A 471 6.65 -24.74 16.23
CA ASN A 471 7.94 -24.15 16.57
C ASN A 471 8.37 -23.03 15.61
N GLU A 472 7.46 -22.44 14.85
CA GLU A 472 7.76 -21.38 13.88
C GLU A 472 6.80 -20.20 14.06
N ILE A 473 7.37 -18.98 14.08
CA ILE A 473 6.63 -17.72 13.99
C ILE A 473 6.93 -17.07 12.66
N THR A 474 5.89 -16.78 11.90
CA THR A 474 5.94 -15.91 10.71
C THR A 474 5.48 -14.51 11.09
N TYR A 475 6.15 -13.50 10.55
CA TYR A 475 5.91 -12.07 10.80
C TYR A 475 5.61 -11.40 9.46
N LEU A 476 4.54 -10.61 9.37
CA LEU A 476 4.28 -9.76 8.21
C LEU A 476 4.09 -8.31 8.66
N GLY A 477 4.93 -7.43 8.13
CA GLY A 477 4.92 -6.02 8.45
C GLY A 477 5.76 -5.21 7.48
N GLN A 478 6.08 -3.98 7.84
CA GLN A 478 6.97 -3.11 7.05
C GLN A 478 8.43 -3.32 7.43
N GLU A 479 9.36 -2.88 6.57
CA GLU A 479 10.81 -2.99 6.78
C GLU A 479 11.31 -2.47 8.15
N ASN A 480 10.64 -1.45 8.70
CA ASN A 480 11.00 -0.82 9.96
C ASN A 480 10.33 -1.46 11.20
N THR A 481 9.25 -2.24 11.02
CA THR A 481 8.44 -2.80 12.12
C THR A 481 8.69 -4.28 12.30
N THR A 482 8.92 -5.03 11.23
CA THR A 482 9.19 -6.48 11.26
C THR A 482 10.41 -6.83 12.15
N PRO A 483 11.59 -6.19 12.02
CA PRO A 483 12.73 -6.46 12.90
C PRO A 483 12.42 -6.22 14.39
N ILE A 484 11.66 -5.15 14.69
CA ILE A 484 11.26 -4.80 16.07
C ILE A 484 10.38 -5.92 16.66
N ALA A 485 9.45 -6.46 15.87
CA ALA A 485 8.61 -7.57 16.30
C ALA A 485 9.44 -8.84 16.55
N MET A 486 10.39 -9.15 15.65
CA MET A 486 11.28 -10.30 15.79
C MET A 486 12.16 -10.19 17.05
N GLU A 487 12.71 -9.01 17.36
CA GLU A 487 13.49 -8.77 18.58
C GLU A 487 12.65 -8.88 19.87
N LYS A 488 11.41 -8.39 19.84
CA LYS A 488 10.49 -8.54 20.99
C LYS A 488 10.11 -10.01 21.18
N ALA A 489 9.83 -10.72 20.10
CA ALA A 489 9.50 -12.13 20.13
C ALA A 489 10.70 -12.98 20.59
N SER A 490 11.92 -12.73 20.11
CA SER A 490 13.09 -13.50 20.55
C SER A 490 13.28 -13.44 22.07
N LYS A 491 13.03 -12.28 22.69
CA LYS A 491 13.07 -12.10 24.16
C LYS A 491 11.96 -12.87 24.89
N VAL A 492 10.76 -12.92 24.34
CA VAL A 492 9.62 -13.63 24.97
C VAL A 492 9.76 -15.15 24.81
N PHE A 493 10.15 -15.58 23.61
CA PHE A 493 10.19 -16.97 23.20
C PHE A 493 11.57 -17.62 23.41
N HIS A 494 12.54 -16.96 24.05
CA HIS A 494 13.88 -17.51 24.33
C HIS A 494 13.85 -18.86 25.08
N LYS A 495 12.75 -19.17 25.79
CA LYS A 495 12.57 -20.40 26.55
C LYS A 495 12.23 -21.63 25.68
N PHE A 496 11.88 -21.45 24.41
CA PHE A 496 11.40 -22.51 23.51
C PHE A 496 12.49 -23.41 22.91
N GLY A 497 13.76 -23.06 23.06
CA GLY A 497 14.83 -23.87 22.50
C GLY A 497 16.20 -23.22 22.71
N SER A 498 17.23 -24.06 22.72
CA SER A 498 18.62 -23.60 22.81
C SER A 498 19.13 -23.00 21.49
N SER A 499 18.50 -23.35 20.36
CA SER A 499 18.81 -22.85 19.02
C SER A 499 17.60 -22.15 18.39
N GLN A 500 17.87 -21.04 17.71
CA GLN A 500 16.89 -20.30 16.92
C GLN A 500 17.45 -20.12 15.52
N TRP A 501 16.56 -20.13 14.53
CA TRP A 501 16.90 -19.79 13.16
C TRP A 501 16.00 -18.66 12.68
N HIS A 502 16.61 -17.63 12.11
CA HIS A 502 15.91 -16.44 11.66
C HIS A 502 16.02 -16.30 10.15
N GLN A 503 14.95 -15.80 9.53
CA GLN A 503 14.88 -15.54 8.10
C GLN A 503 14.09 -14.25 7.86
N ILE A 504 14.51 -13.46 6.87
CA ILE A 504 13.84 -12.27 6.38
C ILE A 504 13.78 -12.36 4.86
N LEU A 505 12.59 -12.21 4.30
CA LEU A 505 12.32 -12.20 2.88
C LEU A 505 11.95 -10.77 2.45
N LEU A 506 12.77 -10.20 1.57
CA LEU A 506 12.52 -8.89 0.96
C LEU A 506 12.12 -9.08 -0.49
N ASP A 507 10.94 -8.61 -0.88
CA ASP A 507 10.60 -8.56 -2.31
C ASP A 507 11.20 -7.33 -2.96
N ALA A 508 11.53 -7.46 -4.24
CA ALA A 508 11.96 -6.35 -5.08
C ALA A 508 11.54 -6.60 -6.54
N PRO A 509 11.41 -5.54 -7.35
CA PRO A 509 11.13 -5.71 -8.78
C PRO A 509 12.22 -6.52 -9.48
N ALA A 510 11.83 -7.50 -10.30
CA ALA A 510 12.78 -8.36 -11.03
C ALA A 510 13.79 -7.56 -11.88
N LYS A 511 13.37 -6.40 -12.42
CA LYS A 511 14.25 -5.48 -13.17
C LYS A 511 15.45 -4.95 -12.38
N ASP A 512 15.37 -4.95 -11.04
CA ASP A 512 16.37 -4.35 -10.16
C ASP A 512 17.42 -5.38 -9.69
N LEU A 513 17.25 -6.66 -10.04
CA LEU A 513 18.15 -7.74 -9.65
C LEU A 513 19.59 -7.49 -10.10
N ASP A 514 19.80 -7.09 -11.35
CA ASP A 514 21.14 -6.80 -11.89
C ASP A 514 21.78 -5.59 -11.21
N PHE A 515 20.97 -4.60 -10.85
CA PHE A 515 21.42 -3.42 -10.14
C PHE A 515 21.87 -3.76 -8.71
N ILE A 516 21.09 -4.58 -8.00
CA ILE A 516 21.31 -4.94 -6.60
C ILE A 516 22.44 -5.97 -6.47
N SER A 517 22.48 -6.98 -7.33
CA SER A 517 23.55 -7.99 -7.36
C SER A 517 24.90 -7.40 -7.75
N GLY A 518 24.89 -6.46 -8.70
CA GLY A 518 26.09 -5.94 -9.32
C GLY A 518 26.81 -6.98 -10.19
N LYS A 519 27.89 -6.56 -10.84
CA LYS A 519 28.66 -7.44 -11.73
C LYS A 519 29.16 -8.67 -10.96
N LYS A 520 28.77 -9.86 -11.42
CA LYS A 520 29.13 -11.16 -10.81
C LYS A 520 28.84 -11.21 -9.29
N ASN A 521 27.71 -10.66 -8.85
CA ASN A 521 27.32 -10.60 -7.42
C ASN A 521 28.26 -9.79 -6.52
N GLY A 522 29.16 -8.97 -7.07
CA GLY A 522 30.17 -8.28 -6.27
C GLY A 522 29.63 -7.24 -5.27
N LYS A 523 28.39 -6.76 -5.43
CA LYS A 523 27.72 -5.96 -4.38
C LYS A 523 27.24 -6.86 -3.25
N LEU A 524 26.54 -7.95 -3.60
CA LEU A 524 26.06 -8.96 -2.66
C LEU A 524 27.20 -9.53 -1.81
N ASP A 525 28.33 -9.89 -2.43
CA ASP A 525 29.48 -10.45 -1.71
C ASP A 525 30.06 -9.49 -0.67
N LYS A 526 30.09 -8.18 -0.98
CA LYS A 526 30.49 -7.14 -0.02
C LYS A 526 29.52 -7.07 1.16
N VAL A 527 28.20 -7.15 0.90
CA VAL A 527 27.20 -7.16 1.96
C VAL A 527 27.36 -8.39 2.85
N LYS A 528 27.51 -9.58 2.26
CA LYS A 528 27.78 -10.83 2.98
C LYS A 528 29.02 -10.71 3.87
N GLN A 529 30.10 -10.16 3.34
CA GLN A 529 31.34 -9.95 4.08
C GLN A 529 31.18 -8.96 5.25
N GLN A 530 30.51 -7.83 5.03
CA GLN A 530 30.25 -6.81 6.06
C GLN A 530 29.36 -7.34 7.21
N CYS A 531 28.44 -8.25 6.88
CA CYS A 531 27.55 -8.91 7.82
C CYS A 531 28.15 -10.18 8.44
N LYS A 532 29.33 -10.61 7.99
CA LYS A 532 30.01 -11.85 8.45
C LYS A 532 29.18 -13.12 8.23
N PHE A 533 28.41 -13.16 7.14
CA PHE A 533 27.73 -14.38 6.70
C PHE A 533 28.72 -15.39 6.12
N ASN A 534 28.49 -16.67 6.39
CA ASN A 534 29.22 -17.80 5.85
C ASN A 534 28.33 -19.04 5.81
N TYR A 535 28.79 -20.09 5.13
CA TYR A 535 28.00 -21.31 4.91
C TYR A 535 27.41 -21.97 6.17
N HIS A 536 28.00 -21.74 7.35
CA HIS A 536 27.55 -22.34 8.61
C HIS A 536 26.54 -21.48 9.37
N ASN A 537 26.66 -20.16 9.31
CA ASN A 537 25.93 -19.24 10.21
C ASN A 537 24.81 -18.44 9.52
N GLY A 538 24.69 -18.54 8.20
CA GLY A 538 23.66 -17.84 7.44
C GLY A 538 24.12 -17.38 6.06
N ASP A 539 23.18 -16.99 5.21
CA ASP A 539 23.51 -16.46 3.88
C ASP A 539 22.45 -15.48 3.39
N ILE A 540 22.77 -14.82 2.27
CA ILE A 540 21.85 -13.99 1.48
C ILE A 540 21.73 -14.58 0.07
N ILE A 541 20.52 -14.94 -0.33
CA ILE A 541 20.25 -15.57 -1.63
C ILE A 541 19.22 -14.73 -2.40
N PHE A 542 19.44 -14.56 -3.70
CA PHE A 542 18.42 -14.00 -4.60
C PHE A 542 17.62 -15.12 -5.22
N CYS A 543 16.31 -15.08 -5.00
CA CYS A 543 15.36 -16.08 -5.46
C CYS A 543 14.38 -15.41 -6.44
N PRO A 544 14.59 -15.52 -7.76
CA PRO A 544 13.63 -15.01 -8.74
C PRO A 544 12.33 -15.82 -8.64
N MET A 545 11.25 -15.16 -8.21
CA MET A 545 9.95 -15.81 -8.01
C MET A 545 9.14 -15.83 -9.29
N SER A 546 9.07 -14.68 -9.96
CA SER A 546 8.31 -14.46 -11.19
C SER A 546 9.09 -13.55 -12.15
N SER A 547 8.49 -13.21 -13.29
CA SER A 547 9.02 -12.19 -14.21
C SER A 547 8.95 -10.77 -13.65
N THR A 548 8.16 -10.52 -12.59
CA THR A 548 7.91 -9.19 -12.05
C THR A 548 8.57 -8.95 -10.69
N ILE A 549 8.75 -10.00 -9.89
CA ILE A 549 9.29 -9.95 -8.52
C ILE A 549 10.39 -10.98 -8.34
N PHE A 550 11.46 -10.56 -7.67
CA PHE A 550 12.42 -11.48 -7.04
C PHE A 550 12.44 -11.23 -5.53
N THR A 551 12.82 -12.25 -4.78
CA THR A 551 12.91 -12.19 -3.32
C THR A 551 14.38 -12.29 -2.91
N VAL A 552 14.82 -11.42 -2.00
CA VAL A 552 16.08 -11.53 -1.28
C VAL A 552 15.81 -12.31 0.00
N ASP A 553 16.34 -13.51 0.08
CA ASP A 553 16.25 -14.39 1.24
C ASP A 553 17.48 -14.22 2.12
N ILE A 554 17.30 -13.69 3.33
CA ILE A 554 18.36 -13.43 4.30
C ILE A 554 18.09 -14.31 5.50
N TYR A 555 19.01 -15.21 5.83
CA TYR A 555 18.79 -16.12 6.94
C TYR A 555 20.05 -16.32 7.79
N GLY A 556 19.88 -16.80 9.02
CA GLY A 556 21.00 -17.10 9.91
C GLY A 556 20.57 -17.59 11.29
N ASP A 557 21.56 -18.01 12.07
CA ASP A 557 21.38 -18.45 13.47
C ASP A 557 21.27 -17.27 14.46
N GLU A 558 21.83 -16.10 14.10
CA GLU A 558 21.84 -14.90 14.94
C GLU A 558 20.91 -13.81 14.37
N LEU A 559 19.88 -13.43 15.13
CA LEU A 559 18.90 -12.42 14.71
C LEU A 559 19.56 -11.07 14.36
N GLU A 560 20.50 -10.59 15.19
CA GLU A 560 21.19 -9.32 14.95
C GLU A 560 21.93 -9.32 13.62
N ARG A 561 22.52 -10.47 13.23
CA ARG A 561 23.20 -10.62 11.95
C ARG A 561 22.23 -10.58 10.78
N VAL A 562 21.08 -11.24 10.91
CA VAL A 562 20.01 -11.24 9.90
C VAL A 562 19.45 -9.83 9.71
N ILE A 563 19.16 -9.11 10.80
CA ILE A 563 18.69 -7.70 10.75
C ILE A 563 19.76 -6.79 10.14
N LYS A 564 21.03 -6.96 10.52
CA LYS A 564 22.14 -6.22 9.89
C LYS A 564 22.25 -6.53 8.39
N GLY A 565 22.08 -7.78 8.00
CA GLY A 565 22.00 -8.22 6.60
C GLY A 565 20.90 -7.49 5.84
N MET A 566 19.69 -7.45 6.41
CA MET A 566 18.55 -6.73 5.86
C MET A 566 18.86 -5.24 5.67
N ASN A 567 19.29 -4.55 6.73
CA ASN A 567 19.59 -3.12 6.68
C ASN A 567 20.69 -2.78 5.66
N THR A 568 21.73 -3.61 5.58
CA THR A 568 22.83 -3.40 4.62
C THR A 568 22.39 -3.68 3.19
N MET A 569 21.52 -4.67 2.97
CA MET A 569 20.92 -4.93 1.66
C MET A 569 20.03 -3.78 1.19
N LEU A 570 19.14 -3.25 2.05
CA LEU A 570 18.26 -2.13 1.71
C LEU A 570 19.03 -0.88 1.25
N LEU A 571 20.23 -0.63 1.78
CA LEU A 571 21.09 0.46 1.33
C LEU A 571 21.59 0.31 -0.12
N GLU A 572 21.61 -0.91 -0.66
CA GLU A 572 21.99 -1.21 -2.05
C GLU A 572 20.80 -1.21 -3.01
N PHE A 573 19.56 -1.19 -2.51
CA PHE A 573 18.36 -1.10 -3.34
C PHE A 573 18.35 0.24 -4.10
N PRO A 574 17.79 0.27 -5.33
CA PRO A 574 17.76 1.48 -6.13
C PRO A 574 16.80 2.52 -5.54
N SER A 575 17.30 3.73 -5.36
CA SER A 575 16.51 4.96 -5.29
C SER A 575 16.47 5.58 -6.68
N GLU A 576 15.28 6.01 -7.12
CA GLU A 576 15.05 6.54 -8.46
C GLU A 576 14.37 7.91 -8.40
N MET A 577 14.67 8.79 -9.34
CA MET A 577 13.98 10.07 -9.54
C MET A 577 13.76 10.31 -11.02
N HIS A 578 12.54 10.68 -11.40
CA HIS A 578 12.19 11.07 -12.77
C HIS A 578 11.93 12.57 -12.81
N PHE A 579 12.31 13.24 -13.91
CA PHE A 579 11.97 14.64 -14.14
C PHE A 579 12.07 14.98 -15.62
N PHE A 580 11.56 16.15 -15.98
CA PHE A 580 11.58 16.64 -17.36
C PHE A 580 12.75 17.60 -17.62
N ILE A 581 13.37 17.46 -18.79
CA ILE A 581 14.28 18.44 -19.40
C ILE A 581 13.93 18.57 -20.88
N PRO A 582 13.86 19.79 -21.45
CA PRO A 582 13.70 19.97 -22.88
C PRO A 582 14.74 19.19 -23.70
N GLU A 583 14.28 18.48 -24.74
CA GLU A 583 15.10 17.54 -25.52
C GLU A 583 16.29 18.22 -26.21
N GLU A 584 16.16 19.51 -26.53
CA GLU A 584 17.20 20.33 -27.18
C GLU A 584 18.48 20.41 -26.34
N ILE A 585 18.36 20.22 -25.01
CA ILE A 585 19.44 20.37 -24.05
C ILE A 585 20.09 19.01 -23.74
N HIS A 586 19.43 17.88 -24.02
CA HIS A 586 19.93 16.54 -23.69
C HIS A 586 21.35 16.34 -24.23
N LYS A 587 21.61 16.70 -25.49
CA LYS A 587 22.94 16.59 -26.12
C LYS A 587 24.00 17.45 -25.41
N LYS A 588 23.62 18.62 -24.89
CA LYS A 588 24.54 19.52 -24.17
C LYS A 588 24.90 18.95 -22.80
N LEU A 589 23.92 18.40 -22.07
CA LEU A 589 24.13 17.74 -20.78
C LEU A 589 24.96 16.46 -20.91
N ILE A 590 24.72 15.67 -21.96
CA ILE A 590 25.50 14.48 -22.29
C ILE A 590 26.95 14.88 -22.59
N GLY A 591 27.14 15.95 -23.36
CA GLY A 591 28.43 16.44 -23.79
C GLY A 591 29.05 15.59 -24.91
N PHE A 592 30.13 16.09 -25.51
CA PHE A 592 30.82 15.38 -26.59
C PHE A 592 31.32 14.01 -26.11
N ARG A 593 30.99 12.95 -26.85
CA ARG A 593 31.29 11.54 -26.48
C ARG A 593 30.78 11.09 -25.09
N GLY A 594 29.85 11.83 -24.49
CA GLY A 594 29.34 11.53 -23.16
C GLY A 594 30.29 11.90 -22.01
N GLU A 595 31.32 12.72 -22.24
CA GLU A 595 32.32 13.03 -21.21
C GLU A 595 31.70 13.72 -19.98
N GLN A 596 30.78 14.67 -20.21
CA GLN A 596 30.14 15.43 -19.14
C GLN A 596 29.22 14.54 -18.30
N ILE A 597 28.34 13.76 -18.96
CA ILE A 597 27.45 12.86 -18.22
C ILE A 597 28.22 11.78 -17.46
N GLN A 598 29.32 11.26 -18.00
CA GLN A 598 30.19 10.30 -17.31
C GLN A 598 30.86 10.92 -16.08
N ARG A 599 31.23 12.20 -16.13
CA ARG A 599 31.77 12.95 -14.98
C ARG A 599 30.72 13.09 -13.88
N VAL A 600 29.49 13.49 -14.23
CA VAL A 600 28.37 13.61 -13.29
C VAL A 600 28.03 12.25 -12.68
N THR A 601 27.88 11.22 -13.49
CA THR A 601 27.61 9.83 -13.07
C THR A 601 28.61 9.34 -12.02
N LYS A 602 29.91 9.58 -12.25
CA LYS A 602 30.98 9.19 -11.31
C LYS A 602 30.98 10.02 -10.04
N LEU A 603 30.76 11.33 -10.15
CA LEU A 603 30.77 12.26 -9.01
C LEU A 603 29.65 11.95 -8.02
N TYR A 604 28.45 11.64 -8.53
CA TYR A 604 27.24 11.45 -7.73
C TYR A 604 26.86 9.98 -7.52
N ASN A 605 27.70 9.03 -7.94
CA ASN A 605 27.41 7.59 -7.86
C ASN A 605 26.03 7.22 -8.45
N SER A 606 25.66 7.87 -9.54
CA SER A 606 24.32 7.82 -10.12
C SER A 606 24.36 7.29 -11.55
N TYR A 607 23.45 6.40 -11.90
CA TYR A 607 23.12 6.09 -13.29
C TYR A 607 22.09 7.10 -13.81
N ILE A 608 22.31 7.62 -15.02
CA ILE A 608 21.44 8.63 -15.62
C ILE A 608 21.05 8.17 -17.02
N GLU A 609 19.75 8.19 -17.31
CA GLU A 609 19.16 7.79 -18.58
C GLU A 609 18.32 8.93 -19.14
N PHE A 610 18.52 9.24 -20.41
CA PHE A 610 17.69 10.17 -21.18
C PHE A 610 16.86 9.35 -22.17
N SER A 611 15.58 9.67 -22.29
CA SER A 611 14.67 8.99 -23.21
C SER A 611 13.93 10.00 -24.08
N THR A 612 13.69 9.64 -25.34
CA THR A 612 12.77 10.37 -26.24
C THR A 612 11.31 9.97 -26.01
N THR A 613 11.08 8.89 -25.27
CA THR A 613 9.76 8.45 -24.84
C THR A 613 9.61 8.65 -23.33
N PRO A 614 8.57 9.34 -22.85
CA PRO A 614 8.40 9.59 -21.43
C PRO A 614 8.41 8.31 -20.58
N PHE A 615 9.08 8.36 -19.43
CA PHE A 615 9.12 7.26 -18.45
C PHE A 615 7.78 7.09 -17.71
N ASP A 616 6.96 8.14 -17.66
CA ASP A 616 5.67 8.18 -16.98
C ASP A 616 4.67 9.08 -17.72
N CYS A 617 3.47 9.23 -17.15
CA CYS A 617 2.41 10.07 -17.70
C CYS A 617 2.69 11.58 -17.58
N TYR A 618 3.70 11.99 -16.80
CA TYR A 618 4.04 13.39 -16.60
C TYR A 618 5.01 13.93 -17.66
N GLY A 619 5.34 13.10 -18.66
CA GLY A 619 6.27 13.51 -19.71
C GLY A 619 7.73 13.45 -19.28
N HIS A 620 8.05 12.93 -18.08
CA HIS A 620 9.43 12.90 -17.60
C HIS A 620 10.31 12.08 -18.54
N ASN A 621 11.44 12.66 -18.93
CA ASN A 621 12.31 12.12 -19.96
C ASN A 621 13.76 11.95 -19.49
N VAL A 622 14.02 12.20 -18.20
CA VAL A 622 15.28 11.91 -17.53
C VAL A 622 15.02 11.07 -16.29
N LEU A 623 15.76 9.98 -16.17
CA LEU A 623 15.75 9.06 -15.04
C LEU A 623 17.13 9.08 -14.37
N ILE A 624 17.17 9.28 -13.05
CA ILE A 624 18.37 9.11 -12.23
C ILE A 624 18.13 7.92 -11.30
N ARG A 625 19.11 7.01 -11.21
CA ARG A 625 19.14 5.92 -10.24
C ARG A 625 20.42 5.92 -9.41
N THR A 626 20.31 5.77 -8.10
CA THR A 626 21.44 5.59 -7.18
C THR A 626 21.13 4.47 -6.19
N PRO A 627 22.12 3.79 -5.60
CA PRO A 627 21.89 3.01 -4.39
C PRO A 627 21.28 3.90 -3.29
N SER A 628 20.40 3.35 -2.45
CA SER A 628 19.65 4.12 -1.45
C SER A 628 20.50 4.89 -0.45
N LYS A 629 21.71 4.40 -0.14
CA LYS A 629 22.72 5.15 0.65
C LYS A 629 23.21 6.46 0.02
N PHE A 630 22.91 6.69 -1.26
CA PHE A 630 23.26 7.89 -2.02
C PHE A 630 22.01 8.58 -2.58
N SER A 631 20.85 8.41 -1.94
CA SER A 631 19.57 8.99 -2.38
C SER A 631 19.60 10.52 -2.42
N GLU A 632 20.34 11.17 -1.52
CA GLU A 632 20.53 12.63 -1.51
C GLU A 632 21.13 13.17 -2.83
N ASN A 633 21.94 12.36 -3.53
CA ASN A 633 22.55 12.76 -4.78
C ASN A 633 21.54 12.93 -5.93
N LEU A 634 20.36 12.30 -5.84
CA LEU A 634 19.31 12.44 -6.86
C LEU A 634 18.92 13.92 -7.04
N TRP A 635 18.73 14.62 -5.92
CA TRP A 635 18.37 16.04 -5.93
C TRP A 635 19.51 16.92 -6.43
N ALA A 636 20.75 16.59 -6.06
CA ALA A 636 21.93 17.34 -6.51
C ALA A 636 22.07 17.27 -8.05
N VAL A 637 21.93 16.08 -8.63
CA VAL A 637 21.99 15.89 -10.10
C VAL A 637 20.83 16.60 -10.79
N ARG A 638 19.59 16.45 -10.29
CA ARG A 638 18.43 17.17 -10.82
C ARG A 638 18.65 18.68 -10.81
N SER A 639 19.06 19.23 -9.67
CA SER A 639 19.29 20.67 -9.50
C SER A 639 20.38 21.17 -10.43
N LEU A 640 21.45 20.40 -10.63
CA LEU A 640 22.50 20.72 -11.59
C LEU A 640 21.92 20.82 -13.01
N PHE A 641 21.11 19.85 -13.42
CA PHE A 641 20.57 19.79 -14.77
C PHE A 641 19.53 20.88 -15.04
N VAL A 642 18.62 21.11 -14.08
CA VAL A 642 17.62 22.18 -14.16
C VAL A 642 18.29 23.55 -14.20
N LYS A 643 19.26 23.84 -13.33
CA LYS A 643 20.00 25.10 -13.35
C LYS A 643 20.81 25.29 -14.63
N THR A 644 21.33 24.21 -15.20
CA THR A 644 22.03 24.26 -16.50
C THR A 644 21.05 24.58 -17.62
N ALA A 645 19.84 24.00 -17.61
CA ALA A 645 18.80 24.32 -18.59
C ALA A 645 18.36 25.79 -18.48
N GLU A 646 18.09 26.27 -17.27
CA GLU A 646 17.71 27.65 -16.98
C GLU A 646 18.81 28.64 -17.40
N GLY A 647 20.07 28.34 -17.07
CA GLY A 647 21.22 29.14 -17.48
C GLY A 647 21.44 29.19 -19.00
N LEU A 648 20.90 28.22 -19.74
CA LEU A 648 20.90 28.19 -21.20
C LEU A 648 19.65 28.84 -21.82
N GLY A 649 18.79 29.46 -21.00
CA GLY A 649 17.57 30.16 -21.44
C GLY A 649 16.35 29.26 -21.62
N TYR A 650 16.39 28.01 -21.15
CA TYR A 650 15.25 27.10 -21.20
C TYR A 650 14.53 27.10 -19.85
N GLY A 651 13.32 27.63 -19.80
CA GLY A 651 12.46 27.52 -18.63
C GLY A 651 11.97 26.08 -18.48
N VAL A 652 12.27 25.45 -17.35
CA VAL A 652 11.63 24.19 -16.96
C VAL A 652 10.34 24.57 -16.23
N PRO A 653 9.15 24.24 -16.76
CA PRO A 653 7.90 24.56 -16.08
C PRO A 653 7.89 23.98 -14.67
N LYS A 654 7.54 24.79 -13.68
CA LYS A 654 7.68 24.38 -12.28
C LYS A 654 6.84 23.15 -11.93
N TYR A 655 5.74 22.89 -12.63
CA TYR A 655 4.88 21.71 -12.40
C TYR A 655 5.48 20.38 -12.91
N LEU A 656 6.53 20.42 -13.72
CA LEU A 656 7.26 19.23 -14.20
C LEU A 656 8.45 18.86 -13.30
N TYR A 657 8.48 19.42 -12.09
CA TYR A 657 9.58 19.25 -11.15
C TYR A 657 9.41 18.00 -10.27
N ALA A 658 9.75 16.85 -10.83
CA ALA A 658 9.98 15.57 -10.16
C ALA A 658 8.80 14.93 -9.38
N VAL A 659 8.71 13.61 -9.50
CA VAL A 659 7.82 12.73 -8.73
C VAL A 659 8.61 11.62 -8.08
#